data_AF-A0A673NBL0-F1
#
_entry.id   AF-A0A673NBL0-F1
#
_cell.length_a   1.000
_cell.length_b   1.000
_cell.length_c   1.000
_cell.angle_alpha   90.00
_cell.angle_beta   90.00
_cell.angle_gamma   90.00
#
_symmetry.space_group_name_H-M   'P 1'
#
loop_
_entity.id
_entity.type
_entity.pdbx_description
1 polymer ?
#
loop_
_entity_poly.entity_id
_entity_poly.type
_entity_poly.pdbx_seq_one_letter_code
_entity_poly.pdbx_strand_id
1 'polypeptide(L)'
;MAQCVQLVQEFIQDSFVPMVAVLCSEDAERVTRKNNLSFPELLRPFCRLTSEGHLRDPNNQVVVVKGLRISVTGINTRPPQSPELHRLLSQAVSVCQPPEGSPANVITAGDYDLNISATTPWFETYRENFLQSMPASEHEFLNHYLACMLVVSSREAVPTEQFLKLSQEQHQIQHSGEYTHPKWFIPNTLKYYVLLHDISEGDEQRADSVYEDMKQRYGTQGCYLLKINSRSGSTGADEQMPDPWSQYLHKTSIHNPVSATTSLQARNITTHKLLITIIRSGPHSSLFWPKISPTPRGTCLTLNDHDHIRQFIQEFTFRGLLPHIEKNIRQLNDQLVSRKGLSRSLFSATKKLFGGGKVPEKSIAELKNTAGLLYPSEAPELQIRKMADLCFLVQHYELAYNCYHTAKKDFLSDQAMLYAAGALEMAAVAAFLQSGAPRPYPAHYMDTAIQTYRDVCKNMLLAERCCLLSAEILKSQAKFSDAATLLIKMTSEDSDLRSALLLEQAAHCFINMRSPMMRKFAFHMILAGHRFSKAGQKRHALRCYSQALQVYKGKGWTLAEDHINFTIGRQSFTLRQPENAVAAFRHILINDSKQSAVQQAAFLREYLYVYKSMSQLSGDGSLPQLPLPCLHSSQTRVFFGHERRLAEGEKQAATHVTLEQEFDRDLSQLWRELEERVVSVANRGTVPITFQPSQCCLNSQTDNLRYPLAIVEEPIIVEVVFRNPLKVPLALSALSLLWKFTLKDFSNPQGGTTALNDIIDTQVIPEFTISPEETKVARLKLLPHKTGELHVLGVVYNLGTGEVGNSEGDLMCVRGQQNLEIQGPRLNMTKEEKTSVRYGPDRRLDPIITPPMPLLELFTLQEIN
;
A
#
# COMPACT_ATOMS: atom_id res chain seq x y z
N MET A 1 3.31 2.95 17.64
CA MET A 1 2.03 2.21 17.71
C MET A 1 1.28 2.34 16.39
N ALA A 2 0.66 1.27 15.88
CA ALA A 2 -0.60 1.41 15.14
C ALA A 2 -1.66 1.69 16.19
N GLN A 3 -1.65 2.95 16.64
CA GLN A 3 -2.63 3.45 17.57
C GLN A 3 -3.94 3.45 16.82
N CYS A 4 -4.72 2.38 17.02
CA CYS A 4 -6.16 2.52 16.96
C CYS A 4 -6.46 3.64 17.96
N VAL A 5 -6.85 4.82 17.46
CA VAL A 5 -7.18 6.00 18.28
C VAL A 5 -8.32 5.67 19.25
N GLN A 6 -9.05 4.60 18.95
CA GLN A 6 -10.16 4.04 19.69
C GLN A 6 -9.74 2.87 20.60
N LEU A 7 -10.23 2.84 21.84
CA LEU A 7 -10.03 1.70 22.75
C LEU A 7 -10.69 0.44 22.17
N VAL A 8 -10.09 -0.74 22.38
CA VAL A 8 -10.63 -2.01 21.83
C VAL A 8 -12.07 -2.28 22.30
N GLN A 9 -12.42 -1.88 23.52
CA GLN A 9 -13.79 -1.94 24.04
C GLN A 9 -14.75 -1.10 23.18
N GLU A 10 -14.41 0.14 22.87
CA GLU A 10 -15.22 1.02 22.04
C GLU A 10 -15.32 0.50 20.61
N PHE A 11 -14.24 -0.06 20.05
CA PHE A 11 -14.26 -0.68 18.73
C PHE A 11 -15.25 -1.84 18.66
N ILE A 12 -15.25 -2.72 19.66
CA ILE A 12 -16.19 -3.84 19.71
C ILE A 12 -17.63 -3.32 19.87
N GLN A 13 -17.84 -2.34 20.74
CA GLN A 13 -19.14 -1.69 20.91
C GLN A 13 -19.65 -1.06 19.60
N ASP A 14 -18.78 -0.39 18.84
CA ASP A 14 -19.13 0.20 17.55
C ASP A 14 -19.37 -0.81 16.44
N SER A 15 -18.90 -2.05 16.62
CA SER A 15 -19.13 -3.14 15.68
C SER A 15 -20.50 -3.79 15.87
N PHE A 16 -21.14 -3.59 17.02
CA PHE A 16 -22.42 -4.19 17.39
C PHE A 16 -23.35 -3.14 18.01
N VAL A 17 -24.17 -2.52 17.17
CA VAL A 17 -25.04 -1.40 17.56
C VAL A 17 -26.51 -1.72 17.28
N PRO A 18 -27.46 -1.25 18.11
CA PRO A 18 -28.88 -1.33 17.82
C PRO A 18 -29.22 -0.81 16.42
N MET A 19 -29.81 -1.66 15.58
CA MET A 19 -30.23 -1.32 14.22
C MET A 19 -31.64 -0.74 14.22
N VAL A 20 -31.82 0.39 13.54
CA VAL A 20 -33.09 1.12 13.39
C VAL A 20 -33.36 1.37 11.91
N ALA A 21 -34.48 0.87 11.42
CA ALA A 21 -34.92 1.06 10.04
C ALA A 21 -35.58 2.42 9.88
N VAL A 22 -35.53 2.99 8.67
CA VAL A 22 -36.25 4.22 8.31
C VAL A 22 -37.08 4.00 7.06
N LEU A 23 -38.34 4.45 7.11
CA LEU A 23 -39.19 4.67 5.94
C LEU A 23 -39.59 6.14 5.88
N CYS A 24 -39.40 6.77 4.73
CA CYS A 24 -39.70 8.18 4.51
C CYS A 24 -40.81 8.34 3.47
N SER A 25 -41.71 9.29 3.70
CA SER A 25 -42.55 9.84 2.63
C SER A 25 -41.69 10.57 1.59
N GLU A 26 -42.17 10.67 0.36
CA GLU A 26 -41.48 11.41 -0.70
C GLU A 26 -41.25 12.88 -0.29
N ASP A 27 -42.20 13.52 0.39
CA ASP A 27 -42.03 14.89 0.89
C ASP A 27 -40.96 15.00 1.97
N ALA A 28 -40.88 14.04 2.89
CA ALA A 28 -39.82 14.04 3.89
C ALA A 28 -38.43 13.87 3.26
N GLU A 29 -38.31 13.04 2.21
CA GLU A 29 -37.07 12.96 1.43
C GLU A 29 -36.76 14.28 0.73
N ARG A 30 -37.75 14.94 0.13
CA ARG A 30 -37.56 16.26 -0.50
C ARG A 30 -37.01 17.30 0.49
N VAL A 31 -37.53 17.31 1.73
CA VAL A 31 -37.07 18.23 2.78
C VAL A 31 -35.59 17.99 3.14
N THR A 32 -35.18 16.73 3.30
CA THR A 32 -33.78 16.39 3.64
C THR A 32 -32.81 16.57 2.47
N ARG A 33 -33.25 16.27 1.23
CA ARG A 33 -32.43 16.40 0.02
C ARG A 33 -32.02 17.85 -0.29
N LYS A 34 -32.69 18.87 0.27
CA LYS A 34 -32.20 20.26 0.23
C LYS A 34 -30.79 20.42 0.77
N ASN A 35 -30.37 19.51 1.66
CA ASN A 35 -29.04 19.47 2.27
C ASN A 35 -28.07 18.50 1.58
N ASN A 36 -28.42 17.94 0.43
CA ASN A 36 -27.68 16.86 -0.26
C ASN A 36 -27.50 15.60 0.61
N LEU A 37 -28.48 15.28 1.46
CA LEU A 37 -28.48 14.15 2.39
C LEU A 37 -29.83 13.44 2.35
N SER A 38 -29.84 12.12 2.42
CA SER A 38 -31.03 11.35 2.82
C SER A 38 -31.29 11.49 4.32
N PHE A 39 -32.49 11.15 4.79
CA PHE A 39 -32.81 11.22 6.23
C PHE A 39 -31.87 10.36 7.11
N PRO A 40 -31.54 9.09 6.79
CA PRO A 40 -30.55 8.34 7.57
C PRO A 40 -29.15 8.99 7.56
N GLU A 41 -28.73 9.56 6.44
CA GLU A 41 -27.43 10.26 6.33
C GLU A 41 -27.42 11.53 7.17
N LEU A 42 -28.53 12.28 7.20
CA LEU A 42 -28.71 13.48 8.03
C LEU A 42 -28.44 13.16 9.51
N LEU A 43 -28.99 12.06 10.01
CA LEU A 43 -28.88 11.65 11.42
C LEU A 43 -27.52 11.07 11.79
N ARG A 44 -26.79 10.49 10.83
CA ARG A 44 -25.61 9.65 11.06
C ARG A 44 -24.55 10.24 12.02
N PRO A 45 -24.18 11.54 11.96
CA PRO A 45 -23.21 12.11 12.89
C PRO A 45 -23.70 12.20 14.34
N PHE A 46 -25.01 12.18 14.56
CA PHE A 46 -25.64 12.38 15.86
C PHE A 46 -26.06 11.06 16.52
N CYS A 47 -25.86 9.92 15.85
CA CYS A 47 -26.26 8.60 16.33
C CYS A 47 -25.42 8.04 17.49
N ARG A 48 -24.35 8.71 17.92
CA ARG A 48 -23.62 8.38 19.14
C ARG A 48 -24.08 9.31 20.27
N LEU A 49 -24.69 8.73 21.29
CA LEU A 49 -25.20 9.48 22.44
C LEU A 49 -24.05 9.91 23.36
N THR A 50 -24.09 11.16 23.79
CA THR A 50 -23.15 11.72 24.77
C THR A 50 -23.63 11.56 26.21
N SER A 51 -24.94 11.38 26.40
CA SER A 51 -25.57 11.20 27.71
C SER A 51 -25.65 9.72 28.10
N GLU A 52 -25.70 9.44 29.40
CA GLU A 52 -25.90 8.08 29.91
C GLU A 52 -27.38 7.68 29.81
N GLY A 53 -27.63 6.49 29.27
CA GLY A 53 -28.94 5.85 29.28
C GLY A 53 -29.08 4.90 30.47
N HIS A 54 -30.31 4.65 30.89
CA HIS A 54 -30.60 3.70 31.97
C HIS A 54 -31.70 2.73 31.53
N LEU A 55 -31.52 1.45 31.87
CA LEU A 55 -32.58 0.45 31.81
C LEU A 55 -32.58 -0.39 33.07
N ARG A 56 -33.64 -1.18 33.29
CA ARG A 56 -33.71 -2.14 34.39
C ARG A 56 -33.61 -3.58 33.88
N ASP A 57 -32.73 -4.37 34.48
CA ASP A 57 -32.63 -5.80 34.21
C ASP A 57 -33.87 -6.57 34.74
N PRO A 58 -34.00 -7.88 34.44
CA PRO A 58 -35.09 -8.70 34.97
C PRO A 58 -35.13 -8.81 36.51
N ASN A 59 -34.03 -8.54 37.20
CA ASN A 59 -33.95 -8.50 38.67
C ASN A 59 -34.21 -7.09 39.22
N ASN A 60 -34.67 -6.16 38.37
CA ASN A 60 -34.95 -4.76 38.70
C ASN A 60 -33.71 -3.93 39.10
N GLN A 61 -32.50 -4.39 38.77
CA GLN A 61 -31.25 -3.67 38.91
C GLN A 61 -31.07 -2.68 37.76
N VAL A 62 -30.51 -1.50 38.07
CA VAL A 62 -30.26 -0.46 37.07
C VAL A 62 -28.99 -0.79 36.29
N VAL A 63 -29.12 -0.86 34.97
CA VAL A 63 -28.01 -0.98 34.02
C VAL A 63 -27.77 0.40 33.41
N VAL A 64 -26.52 0.86 33.51
CA VAL A 64 -26.09 2.13 32.91
C VAL A 64 -25.48 1.86 31.54
N VAL A 65 -25.98 2.53 30.51
CA VAL A 65 -25.49 2.44 29.13
C VAL A 65 -24.75 3.72 28.79
N LYS A 66 -23.46 3.63 28.48
CA LYS A 66 -22.61 4.81 28.23
C LYS A 66 -22.19 4.87 26.77
N GLY A 67 -22.26 6.06 26.18
CA GLY A 67 -21.77 6.26 24.80
C GLY A 67 -22.50 5.41 23.75
N LEU A 68 -23.76 5.03 24.01
CA LEU A 68 -24.53 4.14 23.14
C LEU A 68 -24.60 4.74 21.73
N ARG A 69 -24.24 3.94 20.74
CA ARG A 69 -24.40 4.27 19.34
C ARG A 69 -25.52 3.45 18.74
N ILE A 70 -26.37 4.06 17.92
CA ILE A 70 -27.38 3.37 17.11
C ILE A 70 -26.98 3.43 15.63
N SER A 71 -27.45 2.47 14.84
CA SER A 71 -27.32 2.49 13.38
C SER A 71 -28.67 2.75 12.76
N VAL A 72 -28.80 3.88 12.06
CA VAL A 72 -30.02 4.29 11.39
C VAL A 72 -29.81 4.12 9.89
N THR A 73 -30.60 3.27 9.26
CA THR A 73 -30.44 2.90 7.84
C THR A 73 -31.79 2.83 7.14
N GLY A 74 -31.81 3.17 5.85
CA GLY A 74 -32.98 2.92 5.01
C GLY A 74 -33.26 1.43 4.87
N ILE A 75 -34.49 1.06 4.55
CA ILE A 75 -34.83 -0.34 4.28
C ILE A 75 -34.30 -0.75 2.91
N ASN A 76 -33.40 -1.74 2.90
CA ASN A 76 -33.01 -2.44 1.69
C ASN A 76 -33.56 -3.87 1.75
N THR A 77 -34.48 -4.18 0.85
CA THR A 77 -35.14 -5.49 0.77
C THR A 77 -34.32 -6.53 0.01
N ARG A 78 -33.17 -6.14 -0.57
CA ARG A 78 -32.27 -7.02 -1.29
C ARG A 78 -31.02 -7.30 -0.46
N PRO A 79 -30.58 -8.55 -0.33
CA PRO A 79 -29.31 -8.85 0.31
C PRO A 79 -28.16 -8.24 -0.52
N PRO A 80 -27.10 -7.71 0.11
CA PRO A 80 -25.91 -7.28 -0.61
C PRO A 80 -25.30 -8.48 -1.35
N GLN A 81 -25.04 -8.32 -2.65
CA GLN A 81 -24.39 -9.38 -3.43
C GLN A 81 -22.91 -9.47 -3.04
N SER A 82 -22.42 -10.70 -2.78
CA SER A 82 -21.03 -10.94 -2.37
C SER A 82 -19.98 -10.30 -3.31
N PRO A 83 -20.09 -10.35 -4.65
CA PRO A 83 -19.13 -9.70 -5.54
C PRO A 83 -19.09 -8.17 -5.39
N GLU A 84 -20.23 -7.54 -5.16
CA GLU A 84 -20.33 -6.10 -4.96
C GLU A 84 -19.66 -5.69 -3.65
N LEU A 85 -19.89 -6.46 -2.58
CA LEU A 85 -19.22 -6.29 -1.29
C LEU A 85 -17.70 -6.40 -1.43
N HIS A 86 -17.19 -7.42 -2.12
CA HIS A 86 -15.75 -7.57 -2.35
C HIS A 86 -15.16 -6.39 -3.13
N ARG A 87 -15.88 -5.87 -4.14
CA ARG A 87 -15.45 -4.69 -4.90
C ARG A 87 -15.37 -3.45 -4.00
N LEU A 88 -16.38 -3.23 -3.15
CA LEU A 88 -16.44 -2.10 -2.23
C LEU A 88 -15.31 -2.15 -1.18
N LEU A 89 -15.06 -3.33 -0.58
CA LEU A 89 -13.95 -3.52 0.35
C LEU A 89 -12.59 -3.29 -0.31
N SER A 90 -12.40 -3.80 -1.53
CA SER A 90 -11.19 -3.57 -2.32
C SER A 90 -10.98 -2.08 -2.64
N GLN A 91 -12.04 -1.38 -3.04
CA GLN A 91 -11.99 0.06 -3.30
C GLN A 91 -11.65 0.85 -2.03
N ALA A 92 -12.23 0.50 -0.89
CA ALA A 92 -11.97 1.16 0.38
C ALA A 92 -10.49 1.04 0.79
N VAL A 93 -9.87 -0.11 0.55
CA VAL A 93 -8.42 -0.32 0.74
C VAL A 93 -7.60 0.48 -0.27
N SER A 94 -7.99 0.51 -1.55
CA SER A 94 -7.26 1.22 -2.62
C SER A 94 -7.16 2.72 -2.37
N VAL A 95 -8.27 3.34 -1.94
CA VAL A 95 -8.39 4.79 -1.77
C VAL A 95 -7.69 5.26 -0.49
N CYS A 96 -7.61 4.40 0.53
CA CYS A 96 -6.99 4.73 1.80
C CYS A 96 -5.45 4.71 1.68
N GLN A 97 -4.83 5.89 1.78
CA GLN A 97 -3.38 6.07 1.80
C GLN A 97 -2.95 6.69 3.14
N PRO A 98 -1.73 6.41 3.63
CA PRO A 98 -1.20 7.13 4.79
C PRO A 98 -1.16 8.64 4.50
N PRO A 99 -1.52 9.51 5.46
CA PRO A 99 -1.39 10.96 5.29
C PRO A 99 0.04 11.33 4.93
N GLU A 100 0.23 12.19 3.93
CA GLU A 100 1.55 12.71 3.56
C GLU A 100 2.20 13.37 4.79
N GLY A 101 3.44 12.99 5.11
CA GLY A 101 4.18 13.52 6.25
C GLY A 101 3.84 12.90 7.62
N SER A 102 3.08 11.80 7.67
CA SER A 102 2.83 11.09 8.93
C SER A 102 4.15 10.64 9.59
N PRO A 103 4.32 10.85 10.91
CA PRO A 103 5.54 10.42 11.60
C PRO A 103 5.69 8.90 11.48
N ALA A 104 6.80 8.46 10.88
CA ALA A 104 7.19 7.06 10.92
C ALA A 104 7.57 6.70 12.35
N ASN A 105 7.16 5.53 12.83
CA ASN A 105 7.74 4.99 14.06
C ASN A 105 9.11 4.45 13.70
N VAL A 106 10.13 5.02 14.33
CA VAL A 106 11.49 4.49 14.27
C VAL A 106 11.58 3.34 15.28
N ILE A 107 11.86 2.13 14.81
CA ILE A 107 12.16 0.99 15.67
C ILE A 107 13.62 0.62 15.51
N THR A 108 14.40 0.80 16.59
CA THR A 108 15.80 0.39 16.65
C THR A 108 15.90 -1.11 16.86
N ALA A 109 16.60 -1.80 15.97
CA ALA A 109 16.75 -3.25 15.96
C ALA A 109 18.24 -3.64 15.96
N GLY A 110 18.87 -3.54 17.12
CA GLY A 110 20.32 -3.71 17.22
C GLY A 110 21.04 -2.45 16.76
N ASP A 111 21.73 -2.51 15.62
CA ASP A 111 22.60 -1.47 15.07
C ASP A 111 21.94 -0.63 13.94
N TYR A 112 20.66 -0.85 13.64
CA TYR A 112 19.93 -0.12 12.60
C TYR A 112 18.52 0.27 13.02
N ASP A 113 18.01 1.30 12.36
CA ASP A 113 16.68 1.86 12.56
C ASP A 113 15.75 1.52 11.39
N LEU A 114 14.51 1.12 11.73
CA LEU A 114 13.45 0.85 10.76
C LEU A 114 12.39 1.94 10.81
N ASN A 115 12.07 2.52 9.66
CA ASN A 115 10.98 3.46 9.48
C ASN A 115 9.70 2.70 9.12
N ILE A 116 8.90 2.40 10.15
CA ILE A 116 7.68 1.62 10.02
C ILE A 116 6.47 2.56 10.11
N SER A 117 5.51 2.37 9.19
CA SER A 117 4.24 3.09 9.23
C SER A 117 3.63 2.95 10.62
N ALA A 118 3.32 4.09 11.26
CA ALA A 118 2.73 4.05 12.57
C ALA A 118 1.38 3.36 12.51
N THR A 119 0.50 3.79 11.62
CA THR A 119 -0.86 3.28 11.47
C THR A 119 -1.05 2.48 10.18
N THR A 120 -2.15 1.72 10.14
CA THR A 120 -2.61 0.99 8.96
C THR A 120 -4.06 1.37 8.63
N PRO A 121 -4.33 2.61 8.20
CA PRO A 121 -5.70 3.12 8.06
C PRO A 121 -6.52 2.35 7.01
N TRP A 122 -5.86 1.74 6.01
CA TRP A 122 -6.53 0.86 5.04
C TRP A 122 -7.07 -0.42 5.68
N PHE A 123 -6.37 -0.98 6.67
CA PHE A 123 -6.83 -2.14 7.43
C PHE A 123 -8.00 -1.77 8.35
N GLU A 124 -7.91 -0.63 9.03
CA GLU A 124 -9.00 -0.11 9.87
C GLU A 124 -10.27 0.13 9.03
N THR A 125 -10.11 0.77 7.87
CA THR A 125 -11.20 1.01 6.92
C THR A 125 -11.80 -0.31 6.40
N TYR A 126 -10.96 -1.28 6.04
CA TYR A 126 -11.44 -2.61 5.65
C TYR A 126 -12.23 -3.28 6.76
N ARG A 127 -11.68 -3.33 7.97
CA ARG A 127 -12.28 -3.97 9.15
C ARG A 127 -13.62 -3.35 9.51
N GLU A 128 -13.71 -2.02 9.56
CA GLU A 128 -14.95 -1.29 9.84
C GLU A 128 -16.02 -1.56 8.78
N ASN A 129 -15.67 -1.45 7.50
CA ASN A 129 -16.61 -1.70 6.41
C ASN A 129 -17.05 -3.16 6.34
N PHE A 130 -16.12 -4.10 6.58
CA PHE A 130 -16.42 -5.53 6.65
C PHE A 130 -17.45 -5.82 7.74
N LEU A 131 -17.20 -5.38 8.97
CA LEU A 131 -18.11 -5.61 10.11
C LEU A 131 -19.48 -4.96 9.90
N GLN A 132 -19.52 -3.73 9.39
CA GLN A 132 -20.78 -3.02 9.10
C GLN A 132 -21.59 -3.65 7.96
N SER A 133 -20.95 -4.41 7.07
CA SER A 133 -21.59 -5.07 5.92
C SER A 133 -22.12 -6.47 6.22
N MET A 134 -21.87 -7.01 7.41
CA MET A 134 -22.24 -8.37 7.78
C MET A 134 -23.76 -8.56 7.71
N PRO A 135 -24.27 -9.54 6.95
CA PRO A 135 -25.71 -9.78 6.86
C PRO A 135 -26.26 -10.34 8.17
N ALA A 136 -27.56 -10.14 8.41
CA ALA A 136 -28.26 -10.83 9.48
C ALA A 136 -28.29 -12.34 9.21
N SER A 137 -28.15 -13.14 10.27
CA SER A 137 -28.12 -14.61 10.19
C SER A 137 -29.18 -15.24 11.11
N GLU A 138 -29.60 -16.47 10.84
CA GLU A 138 -30.68 -17.14 11.61
C GLU A 138 -30.25 -17.59 13.03
N HIS A 139 -28.95 -17.63 13.31
CA HIS A 139 -28.39 -18.13 14.57
C HIS A 139 -28.01 -17.02 15.57
N GLU A 140 -28.10 -15.75 15.15
CA GLU A 140 -27.76 -14.58 15.96
C GLU A 140 -28.64 -13.37 15.61
N PHE A 141 -28.87 -12.48 16.58
CA PHE A 141 -29.83 -11.40 16.46
C PHE A 141 -29.21 -10.00 16.54
N LEU A 142 -27.88 -9.91 16.44
CA LEU A 142 -27.10 -8.67 16.59
C LEU A 142 -27.35 -7.66 15.46
N ASN A 143 -27.64 -8.13 14.24
CA ASN A 143 -27.90 -7.30 13.05
C ASN A 143 -29.40 -7.24 12.68
N HIS A 144 -30.30 -7.55 13.62
CA HIS A 144 -31.74 -7.45 13.39
C HIS A 144 -32.26 -6.05 13.75
N TYR A 145 -33.22 -5.53 12.97
CA TYR A 145 -33.86 -4.26 13.29
C TYR A 145 -34.69 -4.38 14.57
N LEU A 146 -34.46 -3.45 15.49
CA LEU A 146 -35.17 -3.34 16.78
C LEU A 146 -36.32 -2.33 16.72
N ALA A 147 -36.25 -1.38 15.79
CA ALA A 147 -37.26 -0.34 15.62
C ALA A 147 -37.32 0.13 14.16
N CYS A 148 -38.42 0.82 13.81
CA CYS A 148 -38.61 1.50 12.55
C CYS A 148 -39.10 2.94 12.79
N MET A 149 -38.36 3.92 12.27
CA MET A 149 -38.80 5.31 12.18
C MET A 149 -39.64 5.49 10.92
N LEU A 150 -40.87 5.98 11.09
CA LEU A 150 -41.74 6.39 9.99
C LEU A 150 -41.68 7.90 9.92
N VAL A 151 -41.22 8.46 8.80
CA VAL A 151 -40.91 9.89 8.67
C VAL A 151 -41.81 10.53 7.62
N VAL A 152 -42.63 11.48 8.06
CA VAL A 152 -43.61 12.17 7.21
C VAL A 152 -43.40 13.67 7.31
N SER A 153 -43.50 14.38 6.18
CA SER A 153 -43.40 15.83 6.18
C SER A 153 -44.68 16.48 6.71
N SER A 154 -44.56 17.55 7.50
CA SER A 154 -45.67 18.41 7.91
C SER A 154 -46.39 19.11 6.75
N ARG A 155 -45.80 19.12 5.55
CA ARG A 155 -46.40 19.69 4.33
C ARG A 155 -47.37 18.76 3.63
N GLU A 156 -47.32 17.46 3.94
CA GLU A 156 -48.23 16.47 3.39
C GLU A 156 -49.68 16.89 3.60
N ALA A 157 -50.55 16.69 2.61
CA ALA A 157 -51.95 17.12 2.71
C ALA A 157 -52.65 16.48 3.92
N VAL A 158 -52.41 15.18 4.12
CA VAL A 158 -52.94 14.37 5.23
C VAL A 158 -51.81 13.53 5.85
N PRO A 159 -50.98 14.12 6.75
CA PRO A 159 -49.81 13.43 7.31
C PRO A 159 -50.16 12.11 8.01
N THR A 160 -51.31 12.04 8.67
CA THR A 160 -51.78 10.84 9.39
C THR A 160 -52.11 9.67 8.48
N GLU A 161 -52.61 9.92 7.26
CA GLU A 161 -52.81 8.87 6.25
C GLU A 161 -51.46 8.37 5.72
N GLN A 162 -50.51 9.29 5.51
CA GLN A 162 -49.17 8.91 5.05
C GLN A 162 -48.43 8.07 6.09
N PHE A 163 -48.55 8.38 7.38
CA PHE A 163 -48.04 7.51 8.45
C PHE A 163 -48.67 6.11 8.42
N LEU A 164 -49.98 6.02 8.14
CA LEU A 164 -50.66 4.72 8.02
C LEU A 164 -50.09 3.91 6.85
N LYS A 165 -49.85 4.54 5.69
CA LYS A 165 -49.23 3.90 4.52
C LYS A 165 -47.83 3.35 4.84
N LEU A 166 -46.96 4.17 5.41
CA LEU A 166 -45.61 3.72 5.81
C LEU A 166 -45.65 2.61 6.87
N SER A 167 -46.61 2.67 7.79
CA SER A 167 -46.82 1.64 8.81
C SER A 167 -47.30 0.31 8.21
N GLN A 168 -48.15 0.36 7.19
CA GLN A 168 -48.60 -0.82 6.44
C GLN A 168 -47.47 -1.39 5.58
N GLU A 169 -46.68 -0.54 4.93
CA GLU A 169 -45.50 -0.95 4.16
C GLU A 169 -44.48 -1.67 5.04
N GLN A 170 -44.14 -1.10 6.21
CA GLN A 170 -43.27 -1.78 7.18
C GLN A 170 -43.84 -3.16 7.58
N HIS A 171 -45.14 -3.22 7.84
CA HIS A 171 -45.80 -4.46 8.24
C HIS A 171 -45.77 -5.51 7.11
N GLN A 172 -46.00 -5.08 5.87
CA GLN A 172 -45.88 -5.93 4.69
C GLN A 172 -44.45 -6.46 4.53
N ILE A 173 -43.44 -5.59 4.62
CA ILE A 173 -42.02 -5.98 4.52
C ILE A 173 -41.65 -7.03 5.57
N GLN A 174 -42.21 -6.92 6.78
CA GLN A 174 -41.92 -7.85 7.86
C GLN A 174 -42.69 -9.19 7.76
N HIS A 175 -43.96 -9.16 7.31
CA HIS A 175 -44.89 -10.29 7.48
C HIS A 175 -45.42 -10.90 6.17
N SER A 176 -45.21 -10.28 5.00
CA SER A 176 -45.75 -10.81 3.73
C SER A 176 -45.13 -12.13 3.29
N GLY A 177 -43.92 -12.45 3.79
CA GLY A 177 -43.13 -13.59 3.32
C GLY A 177 -42.48 -13.38 1.95
N GLU A 178 -42.78 -12.28 1.25
CA GLU A 178 -42.16 -11.92 -0.04
C GLU A 178 -40.70 -11.49 0.14
N TYR A 179 -40.36 -10.98 1.32
CA TYR A 179 -39.05 -10.45 1.65
C TYR A 179 -38.32 -11.34 2.64
N THR A 180 -37.09 -11.71 2.30
CA THR A 180 -36.18 -12.41 3.21
C THR A 180 -35.27 -11.45 3.97
N HIS A 181 -35.22 -10.19 3.55
CA HIS A 181 -34.41 -9.12 4.12
C HIS A 181 -35.21 -7.80 4.14
N PRO A 182 -34.98 -6.92 5.12
CA PRO A 182 -34.13 -7.13 6.29
C PRO A 182 -34.78 -8.04 7.35
N LYS A 183 -34.00 -8.46 8.35
CA LYS A 183 -34.51 -9.26 9.48
C LYS A 183 -34.93 -8.35 10.63
N TRP A 184 -36.09 -8.64 11.22
CA TRP A 184 -36.66 -7.92 12.36
C TRP A 184 -36.54 -8.76 13.62
N PHE A 185 -36.21 -8.13 14.75
CA PHE A 185 -35.90 -8.85 15.98
C PHE A 185 -37.12 -9.57 16.56
N ILE A 186 -38.27 -8.87 16.60
CA ILE A 186 -39.56 -9.40 17.08
C ILE A 186 -40.69 -9.06 16.10
N PRO A 187 -41.78 -9.86 16.05
CA PRO A 187 -42.93 -9.61 15.18
C PRO A 187 -43.60 -8.23 15.38
N ASN A 188 -43.61 -7.72 16.62
CA ASN A 188 -44.18 -6.44 16.98
C ASN A 188 -43.10 -5.37 17.16
N THR A 189 -42.47 -4.99 16.05
CA THR A 189 -41.41 -3.98 16.01
C THR A 189 -41.88 -2.62 16.54
N LEU A 190 -41.03 -1.92 17.30
CA LEU A 190 -41.28 -0.53 17.69
C LEU A 190 -41.40 0.38 16.46
N LYS A 191 -42.57 0.99 16.26
CA LYS A 191 -42.80 2.05 15.26
C LYS A 191 -42.72 3.41 15.94
N TYR A 192 -41.83 4.27 15.47
CA TYR A 192 -41.65 5.63 15.99
C TYR A 192 -41.99 6.66 14.91
N TYR A 193 -42.94 7.54 15.20
CA TYR A 193 -43.55 8.44 14.22
C TYR A 193 -42.89 9.82 14.26
N VAL A 194 -42.20 10.20 13.19
CA VAL A 194 -41.46 11.47 13.10
C VAL A 194 -42.14 12.41 12.12
N LEU A 195 -42.63 13.54 12.62
CA LEU A 195 -43.13 14.63 11.80
C LEU A 195 -41.95 15.56 11.47
N LEU A 196 -41.55 15.63 10.21
CA LEU A 196 -40.47 16.48 9.74
C LEU A 196 -41.03 17.83 9.31
N HIS A 197 -40.54 18.91 9.89
CA HIS A 197 -40.96 20.27 9.57
C HIS A 197 -39.79 21.09 9.01
N ASP A 198 -40.01 21.67 7.85
CA ASP A 198 -39.10 22.60 7.21
C ASP A 198 -39.48 24.02 7.63
N ILE A 199 -38.66 24.62 8.50
CA ILE A 199 -38.92 25.94 9.08
C ILE A 199 -38.95 27.04 8.00
N SER A 200 -38.21 26.86 6.90
CA SER A 200 -38.10 27.89 5.85
C SER A 200 -39.34 28.01 4.96
N GLU A 201 -40.16 26.95 4.87
CA GLU A 201 -41.27 26.87 3.90
C GLU A 201 -42.59 26.37 4.50
N GLY A 202 -42.58 25.83 5.72
CA GLY A 202 -43.74 25.22 6.36
C GLY A 202 -44.56 26.17 7.23
N ASP A 203 -45.84 25.83 7.42
CA ASP A 203 -46.71 26.45 8.43
C ASP A 203 -46.47 25.78 9.79
N GLU A 204 -45.84 26.51 10.71
CA GLU A 204 -45.49 26.02 12.04
C GLU A 204 -46.73 25.72 12.90
N GLN A 205 -47.79 26.55 12.84
CA GLN A 205 -49.01 26.31 13.60
C GLN A 205 -49.70 25.02 13.16
N ARG A 206 -49.72 24.77 11.85
CA ARG A 206 -50.21 23.51 11.29
C ARG A 206 -49.36 22.32 11.78
N ALA A 207 -48.03 22.44 11.76
CA ALA A 207 -47.15 21.37 12.20
C ALA A 207 -47.34 21.03 13.68
N ASP A 208 -47.47 22.05 14.54
CA ASP A 208 -47.72 21.87 15.98
C ASP A 208 -49.10 21.22 16.22
N SER A 209 -50.15 21.65 15.51
CA SER A 209 -51.48 21.03 15.59
C SER A 209 -51.47 19.56 15.18
N VAL A 210 -50.83 19.22 14.06
CA VAL A 210 -50.70 17.82 13.62
C VAL A 210 -49.90 17.01 14.63
N TYR A 211 -48.89 17.60 15.26
CA TYR A 211 -48.11 16.93 16.28
C TYR A 211 -48.91 16.65 17.56
N GLU A 212 -49.79 17.56 18.00
CA GLU A 212 -50.74 17.28 19.09
C GLU A 212 -51.68 16.13 18.75
N ASP A 213 -52.22 16.08 17.53
CA ASP A 213 -53.05 14.96 17.05
C ASP A 213 -52.27 13.64 17.05
N MET A 214 -50.99 13.67 16.63
CA MET A 214 -50.10 12.51 16.68
C MET A 214 -49.86 12.03 18.11
N LYS A 215 -49.67 12.94 19.07
CA LYS A 215 -49.50 12.60 20.48
C LYS A 215 -50.74 11.92 21.06
N GLN A 216 -51.93 12.34 20.67
CA GLN A 216 -53.19 11.68 21.06
C GLN A 216 -53.32 10.28 20.43
N ARG A 217 -52.91 10.11 19.17
CA ARG A 217 -53.10 8.86 18.43
C ARG A 217 -52.05 7.79 18.71
N TYR A 218 -50.78 8.18 18.81
CA TYR A 218 -49.64 7.27 18.92
C TYR A 218 -48.96 7.31 20.30
N GLY A 219 -49.42 8.21 21.17
CA GLY A 219 -48.84 8.45 22.49
C GLY A 219 -47.66 9.43 22.44
N THR A 220 -47.47 10.16 23.53
CA THR A 220 -46.41 11.18 23.67
C THR A 220 -44.99 10.63 23.56
N GLN A 221 -44.79 9.35 23.90
CA GLN A 221 -43.48 8.68 23.84
C GLN A 221 -43.23 7.99 22.49
N GLY A 222 -44.23 7.93 21.61
CA GLY A 222 -44.16 7.23 20.32
C GLY A 222 -43.95 8.15 19.11
N CYS A 223 -43.88 9.47 19.32
CA CYS A 223 -43.77 10.43 18.24
C CYS A 223 -42.92 11.66 18.56
N TYR A 224 -42.36 12.29 17.53
CA TYR A 224 -41.52 13.49 17.64
C TYR A 224 -41.75 14.46 16.49
N LEU A 225 -41.69 15.77 16.77
CA LEU A 225 -41.68 16.83 15.77
C LEU A 225 -40.25 17.33 15.59
N LEU A 226 -39.63 16.98 14.47
CA LEU A 226 -38.27 17.41 14.12
C LEU A 226 -38.34 18.63 13.22
N LYS A 227 -37.95 19.80 13.74
CA LYS A 227 -37.88 21.06 12.99
C LYS A 227 -36.44 21.28 12.48
N ILE A 228 -36.27 21.43 11.16
CA ILE A 228 -34.98 21.63 10.49
C ILE A 228 -35.07 22.72 9.41
N ASN A 229 -33.94 23.00 8.75
CA ASN A 229 -33.80 23.97 7.68
C ASN A 229 -34.07 25.42 8.14
N SER A 230 -33.52 25.80 9.29
CA SER A 230 -33.73 27.13 9.89
C SER A 230 -32.91 28.25 9.21
N ARG A 231 -32.02 27.92 8.27
CA ARG A 231 -31.10 28.92 7.70
C ARG A 231 -31.85 29.86 6.74
N SER A 232 -31.85 31.15 7.06
CA SER A 232 -32.39 32.19 6.19
C SER A 232 -31.41 32.56 5.07
N GLY A 233 -31.93 32.80 3.86
CA GLY A 233 -31.14 33.14 2.66
C GLY A 233 -30.39 34.47 2.73
N SER A 234 -30.42 35.19 3.86
CA SER A 234 -29.78 36.50 4.07
C SER A 234 -28.50 36.46 4.92
N THR A 235 -28.05 35.27 5.34
CA THR A 235 -26.79 35.15 6.11
C THR A 235 -25.59 35.20 5.16
N GLY A 236 -24.70 36.17 5.39
CA GLY A 236 -23.57 36.48 4.51
C GLY A 236 -22.62 35.30 4.28
N ALA A 237 -21.86 35.38 3.18
CA ALA A 237 -20.96 34.34 2.68
C ALA A 237 -19.81 33.92 3.63
N ASP A 238 -19.73 34.46 4.84
CA ASP A 238 -18.63 34.28 5.81
C ASP A 238 -18.91 33.26 6.94
N GLU A 239 -20.15 32.77 7.14
CA GLU A 239 -20.39 31.70 8.13
C GLU A 239 -20.13 30.31 7.53
N GLN A 240 -18.91 29.83 7.72
CA GLN A 240 -18.52 28.46 7.39
C GLN A 240 -19.13 27.47 8.39
N MET A 241 -20.27 26.87 8.04
CA MET A 241 -20.92 25.83 8.84
C MET A 241 -20.04 24.57 8.93
N PRO A 242 -19.99 23.88 10.09
CA PRO A 242 -19.30 22.61 10.18
C PRO A 242 -19.99 21.55 9.31
N ASP A 243 -19.20 20.75 8.58
CA ASP A 243 -19.67 19.57 7.84
C ASP A 243 -19.33 18.28 8.63
N PRO A 244 -20.14 17.92 9.65
CA PRO A 244 -19.92 16.72 10.44
C PRO A 244 -20.09 15.42 9.63
N TRP A 245 -20.68 15.47 8.43
CA TRP A 245 -20.90 14.31 7.56
C TRP A 245 -19.66 13.91 6.76
N SER A 246 -18.71 14.83 6.57
CA SER A 246 -17.45 14.58 5.86
C SER A 246 -16.74 13.29 6.30
N GLN A 247 -16.61 13.07 7.61
CA GLN A 247 -15.95 11.88 8.18
C GLN A 247 -16.68 10.56 7.89
N TYR A 248 -17.99 10.59 7.59
CA TYR A 248 -18.83 9.40 7.39
C TYR A 248 -19.08 9.07 5.93
N LEU A 249 -19.16 10.09 5.08
CA LEU A 249 -19.53 9.95 3.67
C LEU A 249 -18.30 9.89 2.74
N HIS A 250 -17.13 10.35 3.18
CA HIS A 250 -15.86 10.13 2.45
C HIS A 250 -15.29 8.72 2.66
N LYS A 251 -15.72 8.01 3.72
CA LYS A 251 -15.55 6.55 3.82
C LYS A 251 -16.57 5.94 2.86
N THR A 252 -16.13 5.18 1.85
CA THR A 252 -16.99 4.39 0.95
C THR A 252 -17.90 3.47 1.78
N SER A 253 -19.08 3.96 2.16
CA SER A 253 -20.01 3.27 3.04
C SER A 253 -20.93 2.39 2.20
N ILE A 254 -21.00 1.11 2.55
CA ILE A 254 -21.62 0.04 1.76
C ILE A 254 -23.17 0.09 1.75
N HIS A 255 -23.79 0.85 2.67
CA HIS A 255 -25.24 0.79 2.93
C HIS A 255 -26.15 1.56 1.97
N ASN A 256 -25.62 2.32 0.99
CA ASN A 256 -26.46 3.10 0.06
C ASN A 256 -26.19 2.77 -1.42
N PRO A 257 -26.81 1.71 -1.99
CA PRO A 257 -26.79 1.46 -3.43
C PRO A 257 -27.74 2.38 -4.22
N VAL A 258 -28.58 3.19 -3.57
CA VAL A 258 -29.67 3.94 -4.24
C VAL A 258 -29.20 5.27 -4.86
N SER A 259 -28.11 5.88 -4.36
CA SER A 259 -27.69 7.22 -4.83
C SER A 259 -26.79 7.21 -6.08
N ALA A 260 -26.26 6.06 -6.50
CA ALA A 260 -25.37 5.98 -7.66
C ALA A 260 -26.11 5.81 -9.00
N THR A 261 -27.38 5.39 -8.98
CA THR A 261 -28.13 4.99 -10.19
C THR A 261 -29.06 6.08 -10.72
N THR A 262 -29.47 7.04 -9.89
CA THR A 262 -30.44 8.09 -10.25
C THR A 262 -29.82 9.35 -10.87
N SER A 263 -28.50 9.53 -10.82
CA SER A 263 -27.82 10.66 -11.48
C SER A 263 -27.38 10.39 -12.93
N LEU A 264 -27.59 9.17 -13.45
CA LEU A 264 -27.15 8.76 -14.80
C LEU A 264 -28.30 8.45 -15.78
N GLN A 265 -29.56 8.57 -15.37
CA GLN A 265 -30.70 8.29 -16.27
C GLN A 265 -31.19 9.49 -17.11
N ALA A 266 -30.52 10.63 -17.04
CA ALA A 266 -30.78 11.77 -17.92
C ALA A 266 -29.58 12.06 -18.83
N ARG A 267 -29.18 11.09 -19.67
CA ARG A 267 -28.39 11.30 -20.90
C ARG A 267 -28.37 9.99 -21.70
N ASN A 268 -29.39 9.79 -22.52
CA ASN A 268 -29.29 8.87 -23.66
C ASN A 268 -28.21 9.39 -24.60
N ILE A 269 -27.10 8.65 -24.77
CA ILE A 269 -26.29 8.48 -25.98
C ILE A 269 -25.26 7.36 -25.70
N THR A 270 -25.48 6.22 -26.35
CA THR A 270 -24.51 5.18 -26.77
C THR A 270 -23.16 5.06 -26.03
N THR A 271 -23.13 4.36 -24.90
CA THR A 271 -21.89 3.95 -24.17
C THR A 271 -21.44 2.51 -24.42
N HIS A 272 -21.99 1.81 -25.41
CA HIS A 272 -21.58 0.43 -25.74
C HIS A 272 -20.49 0.30 -26.82
N LYS A 273 -20.01 1.41 -27.41
CA LYS A 273 -18.91 1.40 -28.40
C LYS A 273 -17.58 2.01 -27.92
N LEU A 274 -17.53 2.65 -26.75
CA LEU A 274 -16.30 3.31 -26.27
C LEU A 274 -15.35 2.38 -25.49
N LEU A 275 -15.82 1.26 -24.95
CA LEU A 275 -14.97 0.37 -24.14
C LEU A 275 -14.02 -0.51 -24.97
N ILE A 276 -14.32 -0.74 -26.27
CA ILE A 276 -13.54 -1.63 -27.13
C ILE A 276 -12.43 -0.87 -27.90
N THR A 277 -12.52 0.44 -28.05
CA THR A 277 -11.50 1.24 -28.76
C THR A 277 -10.33 1.68 -27.86
N ILE A 278 -10.51 1.73 -26.53
CA ILE A 278 -9.48 2.18 -25.59
C ILE A 278 -8.35 1.13 -25.39
N ILE A 279 -8.53 -0.12 -25.83
CA ILE A 279 -7.50 -1.17 -25.74
C ILE A 279 -6.49 -1.09 -26.91
N ARG A 280 -6.71 -0.25 -27.94
CA ARG A 280 -5.90 -0.26 -29.17
C ARG A 280 -5.21 1.05 -29.59
N SER A 281 -5.12 2.08 -28.74
CA SER A 281 -4.37 3.29 -29.07
C SER A 281 -3.45 3.78 -27.95
N GLY A 282 -2.26 4.23 -28.34
CA GLY A 282 -1.10 4.53 -27.48
C GLY A 282 -1.23 5.74 -26.53
N PRO A 283 -0.13 6.10 -25.85
CA PRO A 283 -0.16 6.65 -24.50
C PRO A 283 -0.05 8.17 -24.48
N HIS A 284 -1.12 8.90 -24.74
CA HIS A 284 -1.22 10.31 -24.34
C HIS A 284 -2.64 10.63 -23.88
N SER A 285 -2.99 10.20 -22.68
CA SER A 285 -3.91 10.98 -21.86
C SER A 285 -3.49 10.87 -20.40
N SER A 286 -3.10 12.00 -19.84
CA SER A 286 -2.96 12.20 -18.40
C SER A 286 -4.33 11.96 -17.77
N LEU A 287 -4.50 10.81 -17.12
CA LEU A 287 -5.62 10.58 -16.21
C LEU A 287 -5.37 11.42 -14.95
N PHE A 288 -5.60 12.73 -15.08
CA PHE A 288 -5.98 13.56 -13.95
C PHE A 288 -7.28 12.97 -13.41
N TRP A 289 -7.21 12.32 -12.26
CA TRP A 289 -8.39 12.08 -11.45
C TRP A 289 -9.02 13.45 -11.21
N PRO A 290 -10.29 13.68 -11.60
CA PRO A 290 -10.92 14.93 -11.28
C PRO A 290 -10.94 15.04 -9.75
N LYS A 291 -10.33 16.10 -9.21
CA LYS A 291 -10.67 16.57 -7.86
C LYS A 291 -12.17 16.91 -7.92
N ILE A 292 -13.01 15.94 -7.57
CA ILE A 292 -14.43 16.18 -7.33
C ILE A 292 -14.44 17.05 -6.08
N SER A 293 -14.64 18.36 -6.24
CA SER A 293 -14.95 19.25 -5.12
C SER A 293 -16.15 18.65 -4.38
N PRO A 294 -16.05 18.37 -3.06
CA PRO A 294 -17.16 17.77 -2.34
C PRO A 294 -18.39 18.67 -2.45
N THR A 295 -19.52 18.08 -2.85
CA THR A 295 -20.81 18.77 -2.87
C THR A 295 -21.09 19.30 -1.46
N PRO A 296 -21.40 20.59 -1.28
CA PRO A 296 -21.62 21.14 0.05
C PRO A 296 -22.86 20.47 0.68
N ARG A 297 -22.71 19.98 1.92
CA ARG A 297 -23.74 19.26 2.69
C ARG A 297 -24.27 20.13 3.82
N GLY A 298 -25.51 19.90 4.23
CA GLY A 298 -26.11 20.63 5.36
C GLY A 298 -26.31 22.12 5.10
N THR A 299 -26.38 22.54 3.83
CA THR A 299 -26.37 23.96 3.43
C THR A 299 -27.54 24.78 3.98
N CYS A 300 -28.67 24.13 4.25
CA CYS A 300 -29.88 24.75 4.80
C CYS A 300 -29.95 24.66 6.34
N LEU A 301 -29.01 23.96 6.99
CA LEU A 301 -29.02 23.74 8.43
C LEU A 301 -28.23 24.83 9.15
N THR A 302 -28.62 25.08 10.39
CA THR A 302 -27.95 25.93 11.38
C THR A 302 -27.38 25.05 12.52
N LEU A 303 -26.56 25.62 13.40
CA LEU A 303 -26.14 24.90 14.62
C LEU A 303 -27.32 24.50 15.51
N ASN A 304 -28.37 25.32 15.54
CA ASN A 304 -29.59 25.00 16.29
C ASN A 304 -30.31 23.78 15.67
N ASP A 305 -30.31 23.65 14.34
CA ASP A 305 -30.83 22.44 13.69
C ASP A 305 -30.00 21.20 14.05
N HIS A 306 -28.67 21.32 14.17
CA HIS A 306 -27.81 20.23 14.64
C HIS A 306 -28.18 19.80 16.08
N ASP A 307 -28.48 20.76 16.95
CA ASP A 307 -28.90 20.49 18.32
C ASP A 307 -30.30 19.85 18.37
N HIS A 308 -31.25 20.30 17.55
CA HIS A 308 -32.56 19.65 17.39
C HIS A 308 -32.44 18.20 16.91
N ILE A 309 -31.57 17.92 15.93
CA ILE A 309 -31.32 16.56 15.45
C ILE A 309 -30.71 15.69 16.56
N ARG A 310 -29.76 16.24 17.34
CA ARG A 310 -29.16 15.53 18.48
C ARG A 310 -30.19 15.21 19.56
N GLN A 311 -31.04 16.19 19.90
CA GLN A 311 -32.11 16.02 20.88
C GLN A 311 -33.14 14.99 20.42
N PHE A 312 -33.52 15.00 19.14
CA PHE A 312 -34.39 13.99 18.55
C PHE A 312 -33.83 12.58 18.72
N ILE A 313 -32.57 12.34 18.35
CA ILE A 313 -31.94 11.03 18.47
C ILE A 313 -31.86 10.58 19.94
N GLN A 314 -31.55 11.51 20.84
CA GLN A 314 -31.53 11.26 22.28
C GLN A 314 -32.91 10.88 22.82
N GLU A 315 -33.95 11.63 22.48
CA GLU A 315 -35.32 11.38 22.91
C GLU A 315 -35.84 10.05 22.37
N PHE A 316 -35.65 9.78 21.07
CA PHE A 316 -35.99 8.49 20.45
C PHE A 316 -35.32 7.34 21.18
N THR A 317 -34.02 7.47 21.48
CA THR A 317 -33.25 6.37 22.07
C THR A 317 -33.66 6.13 23.53
N PHE A 318 -33.78 7.18 24.34
CA PHE A 318 -34.05 7.06 25.78
C PHE A 318 -35.53 6.84 26.11
N ARG A 319 -36.45 7.37 25.32
CA ARG A 319 -37.88 7.26 25.60
C ARG A 319 -38.61 6.25 24.72
N GLY A 320 -38.05 5.92 23.56
CA GLY A 320 -38.58 4.90 22.65
C GLY A 320 -37.81 3.59 22.72
N LEU A 321 -36.56 3.60 22.24
CA LEU A 321 -35.79 2.39 21.97
C LEU A 321 -35.39 1.61 23.23
N LEU A 322 -34.74 2.26 24.21
CA LEU A 322 -34.29 1.60 25.43
C LEU A 322 -35.46 0.99 26.24
N PRO A 323 -36.59 1.71 26.46
CA PRO A 323 -37.75 1.12 27.12
C PRO A 323 -38.35 -0.07 26.36
N HIS A 324 -38.33 -0.03 25.02
CA HIS A 324 -38.79 -1.15 24.20
C HIS A 324 -37.88 -2.37 24.35
N ILE A 325 -36.55 -2.18 24.32
CA ILE A 325 -35.57 -3.25 24.56
C ILE A 325 -35.73 -3.82 25.98
N GLU A 326 -35.87 -2.96 26.99
CA GLU A 326 -36.11 -3.36 28.38
C GLU A 326 -37.35 -4.25 28.51
N LYS A 327 -38.47 -3.83 27.90
CA LYS A 327 -39.70 -4.62 27.87
C LYS A 327 -39.48 -5.99 27.22
N ASN A 328 -38.76 -6.05 26.11
CA ASN A 328 -38.47 -7.30 25.41
C ASN A 328 -37.58 -8.23 26.26
N ILE A 329 -36.55 -7.69 26.93
CA ILE A 329 -35.70 -8.47 27.84
C ILE A 329 -36.54 -9.09 28.97
N ARG A 330 -37.43 -8.30 29.61
CA ARG A 330 -38.33 -8.81 30.66
C ARG A 330 -39.27 -9.89 30.13
N GLN A 331 -39.90 -9.68 28.98
CA GLN A 331 -40.81 -10.66 28.36
C GLN A 331 -40.09 -11.98 28.05
N LEU A 332 -38.89 -11.92 27.48
CA LEU A 332 -38.08 -13.11 27.22
C LEU A 332 -37.71 -13.84 28.52
N ASN A 333 -37.33 -13.10 29.56
CA ASN A 333 -37.03 -13.68 30.86
C ASN A 333 -38.25 -14.37 31.48
N ASP A 334 -39.42 -13.73 31.48
CA ASP A 334 -40.66 -14.28 32.04
C ASP A 334 -41.10 -15.57 31.31
N GLN A 335 -40.95 -15.60 29.98
CA GLN A 335 -41.18 -16.81 29.17
C GLN A 335 -40.22 -17.95 29.53
N LEU A 336 -38.96 -17.64 29.81
CA LEU A 336 -37.96 -18.64 30.21
C LEU A 336 -38.17 -19.16 31.63
N VAL A 337 -38.54 -18.29 32.57
CA VAL A 337 -38.80 -18.64 33.98
C VAL A 337 -40.08 -19.47 34.10
N SER A 338 -41.17 -19.06 33.44
CA SER A 338 -42.44 -19.81 33.45
C SER A 338 -42.29 -21.24 32.93
N ARG A 339 -41.43 -21.47 31.92
CA ARG A 339 -41.13 -22.81 31.41
C ARG A 339 -40.27 -23.66 32.36
N LYS A 340 -39.36 -23.05 33.13
CA LYS A 340 -38.53 -23.76 34.13
C LYS A 340 -39.36 -24.40 35.25
N GLY A 341 -40.54 -23.84 35.56
CA GLY A 341 -41.48 -24.41 36.55
C GLY A 341 -42.15 -25.72 36.13
N LEU A 342 -42.25 -26.00 34.82
CA LEU A 342 -42.92 -27.20 34.28
C LEU A 342 -41.97 -28.26 33.67
N SER A 343 -40.75 -27.89 33.23
CA SER A 343 -40.00 -28.73 32.27
C SER A 343 -38.88 -29.63 32.83
N ARG A 344 -38.36 -29.40 34.05
CA ARG A 344 -37.27 -30.26 34.57
C ARG A 344 -37.70 -31.70 34.89
N SER A 345 -38.99 -31.94 35.12
CA SER A 345 -39.50 -33.28 35.47
C SER A 345 -39.86 -34.14 34.25
N LEU A 346 -40.29 -33.54 33.13
CA LEU A 346 -40.90 -34.29 32.02
C LEU A 346 -40.02 -34.44 30.76
N PHE A 347 -39.08 -33.53 30.49
CA PHE A 347 -38.24 -33.60 29.29
C PHE A 347 -36.95 -34.42 29.44
N SER A 348 -36.48 -34.67 30.67
CA SER A 348 -35.36 -35.60 30.89
C SER A 348 -35.78 -37.08 30.80
N ALA A 349 -37.08 -37.37 30.93
CA ALA A 349 -37.59 -38.74 30.97
C ALA A 349 -37.74 -39.37 29.56
N THR A 350 -37.98 -38.57 28.53
CA THR A 350 -38.11 -39.07 27.15
C THR A 350 -36.78 -39.20 26.40
N LYS A 351 -35.76 -38.38 26.70
CA LYS A 351 -34.38 -38.56 26.16
C LYS A 351 -33.69 -39.82 26.71
N LYS A 352 -34.08 -40.29 27.91
CA LYS A 352 -33.54 -41.54 28.51
C LYS A 352 -34.17 -42.83 27.97
N LEU A 353 -35.33 -42.78 27.30
CA LEU A 353 -36.00 -43.99 26.80
C LEU A 353 -35.63 -44.35 25.33
N PHE A 354 -34.96 -43.45 24.59
CA PHE A 354 -34.63 -43.69 23.17
C PHE A 354 -33.21 -43.28 22.71
N GLY A 355 -32.25 -43.00 23.61
CA GLY A 355 -30.91 -42.64 23.16
C GLY A 355 -29.89 -42.41 24.27
N GLY A 356 -29.58 -43.46 25.04
CA GLY A 356 -28.52 -43.42 26.04
C GLY A 356 -27.14 -43.57 25.41
N GLY A 357 -26.50 -42.46 25.05
CA GLY A 357 -25.07 -42.40 24.75
C GLY A 357 -24.35 -41.47 25.72
N LYS A 358 -23.47 -42.03 26.56
CA LYS A 358 -22.53 -41.27 27.40
C LYS A 358 -21.77 -40.28 26.52
N VAL A 359 -21.68 -39.01 26.94
CA VAL A 359 -20.80 -38.00 26.32
C VAL A 359 -19.36 -38.53 26.37
N PRO A 360 -18.69 -38.78 25.22
CA PRO A 360 -17.26 -39.02 25.22
C PRO A 360 -16.54 -37.67 25.04
N GLU A 361 -15.51 -37.43 25.86
CA GLU A 361 -14.38 -36.60 25.43
C GLU A 361 -13.78 -37.27 24.17
N LYS A 362 -14.22 -36.85 22.99
CA LYS A 362 -13.60 -37.24 21.72
C LYS A 362 -13.33 -36.00 20.88
N SER A 363 -12.12 -36.01 20.32
CA SER A 363 -11.59 -35.11 19.29
C SER A 363 -12.64 -34.72 18.25
N ILE A 364 -12.63 -33.44 17.86
CA ILE A 364 -13.52 -32.76 16.89
C ILE A 364 -13.54 -33.42 15.48
N ALA A 365 -12.67 -34.41 15.23
CA ALA A 365 -12.46 -35.02 13.92
C ALA A 365 -13.64 -35.84 13.35
N GLU A 366 -14.68 -36.19 14.12
CA GLU A 366 -15.79 -37.05 13.65
C GLU A 366 -17.20 -36.46 13.90
N LEU A 367 -17.41 -35.18 13.58
CA LEU A 367 -18.73 -34.55 13.64
C LEU A 367 -19.48 -34.69 12.30
N LYS A 368 -20.55 -35.50 12.25
CA LYS A 368 -21.51 -35.51 11.14
C LYS A 368 -22.27 -34.18 11.10
N ASN A 369 -22.39 -33.61 9.90
CA ASN A 369 -22.78 -32.22 9.68
C ASN A 369 -24.29 -31.97 9.82
N THR A 370 -24.71 -31.28 10.88
CA THR A 370 -26.07 -30.71 11.09
C THR A 370 -26.08 -29.19 10.90
N ALA A 371 -25.20 -28.63 10.07
CA ALA A 371 -25.19 -27.18 9.76
C ALA A 371 -26.52 -26.64 9.19
N GLY A 372 -27.45 -27.52 8.79
CA GLY A 372 -28.81 -27.16 8.37
C GLY A 372 -29.90 -27.29 9.44
N LEU A 373 -29.58 -27.63 10.69
CA LEU A 373 -30.57 -27.69 11.77
C LEU A 373 -31.02 -26.26 12.12
N LEU A 374 -32.25 -25.91 11.72
CA LEU A 374 -32.86 -24.63 12.06
C LEU A 374 -33.61 -24.77 13.39
N TYR A 375 -33.21 -24.01 14.42
CA TYR A 375 -33.99 -23.94 15.64
C TYR A 375 -35.33 -23.24 15.38
N PRO A 376 -36.46 -23.79 15.85
CA PRO A 376 -37.72 -23.04 15.90
C PRO A 376 -37.52 -21.74 16.68
N SER A 377 -38.18 -20.66 16.23
CA SER A 377 -38.06 -19.33 16.85
C SER A 377 -38.35 -19.35 18.36
N GLU A 378 -39.21 -20.27 18.81
CA GLU A 378 -39.69 -20.45 20.18
C GLU A 378 -38.90 -21.44 21.03
N ALA A 379 -37.83 -22.02 20.50
CA ALA A 379 -36.96 -22.93 21.26
C ALA A 379 -36.34 -22.19 22.46
N PRO A 380 -36.39 -22.76 23.69
CA PRO A 380 -35.84 -22.11 24.88
C PRO A 380 -34.39 -21.64 24.72
N GLU A 381 -33.55 -22.44 24.08
CA GLU A 381 -32.13 -22.17 23.83
C GLU A 381 -31.95 -20.95 22.92
N LEU A 382 -32.79 -20.84 21.89
CA LEU A 382 -32.80 -19.71 20.96
C LEU A 382 -33.38 -18.44 21.61
N GLN A 383 -34.38 -18.58 22.49
CA GLN A 383 -34.92 -17.47 23.28
C GLN A 383 -33.88 -16.94 24.28
N ILE A 384 -33.07 -17.82 24.90
CA ILE A 384 -31.90 -17.42 25.69
C ILE A 384 -30.89 -16.66 24.81
N ARG A 385 -30.63 -17.13 23.58
CA ARG A 385 -29.75 -16.44 22.63
C ARG A 385 -30.26 -15.03 22.27
N LYS A 386 -31.56 -14.87 21.98
CA LYS A 386 -32.19 -13.57 21.73
C LYS A 386 -32.02 -12.60 22.90
N MET A 387 -32.28 -13.08 24.12
CA MET A 387 -32.12 -12.27 25.33
C MET A 387 -30.67 -11.84 25.52
N ALA A 388 -29.71 -12.74 25.26
CA ALA A 388 -28.29 -12.45 25.32
C ALA A 388 -27.87 -11.35 24.33
N ASP A 389 -28.33 -11.44 23.08
CA ASP A 389 -28.02 -10.46 22.03
C ASP A 389 -28.61 -9.06 22.36
N LEU A 390 -29.84 -8.97 22.90
CA LEU A 390 -30.38 -7.69 23.40
C LEU A 390 -29.53 -7.12 24.54
N CYS A 391 -29.20 -7.94 25.54
CA CYS A 391 -28.38 -7.53 26.67
C CYS A 391 -27.01 -7.02 26.20
N PHE A 392 -26.42 -7.68 25.21
CA PHE A 392 -25.15 -7.26 24.63
C PHE A 392 -25.24 -5.88 23.97
N LEU A 393 -26.27 -5.64 23.15
CA LEU A 393 -26.50 -4.37 22.45
C LEU A 393 -26.75 -3.18 23.39
N VAL A 394 -27.24 -3.42 24.61
CA VAL A 394 -27.42 -2.39 25.65
C VAL A 394 -26.36 -2.44 26.75
N GLN A 395 -25.19 -3.03 26.45
CA GLN A 395 -24.02 -3.05 27.34
C GLN A 395 -24.21 -3.79 28.68
N HIS A 396 -25.24 -4.64 28.80
CA HIS A 396 -25.44 -5.52 29.95
C HIS A 396 -24.63 -6.82 29.79
N TYR A 397 -23.31 -6.68 29.71
CA TYR A 397 -22.39 -7.77 29.34
C TYR A 397 -22.34 -8.94 30.32
N GLU A 398 -22.62 -8.70 31.60
CA GLU A 398 -22.68 -9.76 32.60
C GLU A 398 -23.83 -10.74 32.33
N LEU A 399 -25.05 -10.21 32.17
CA LEU A 399 -26.22 -11.02 31.84
C LEU A 399 -26.07 -11.66 30.46
N ALA A 400 -25.58 -10.91 29.47
CA ALA A 400 -25.30 -11.43 28.13
C ALA A 400 -24.36 -12.65 28.18
N TYR A 401 -23.23 -12.54 28.90
CA TYR A 401 -22.29 -13.65 29.08
C TYR A 401 -22.95 -14.89 29.69
N ASN A 402 -23.72 -14.72 30.77
CA ASN A 402 -24.39 -15.84 31.45
C ASN A 402 -25.38 -16.54 30.53
N CYS A 403 -26.13 -15.79 29.73
CA CYS A 403 -27.05 -16.33 28.72
C CYS A 403 -26.29 -17.05 27.60
N TYR A 404 -25.24 -16.46 27.01
CA TYR A 404 -24.44 -17.13 25.99
C TYR A 404 -23.77 -18.40 26.50
N HIS A 405 -23.22 -18.36 27.71
CA HIS A 405 -22.58 -19.51 28.34
C HIS A 405 -23.56 -20.68 28.53
N THR A 406 -24.81 -20.37 28.89
CA THR A 406 -25.88 -21.35 29.02
C THR A 406 -26.28 -21.90 27.64
N ALA A 407 -26.66 -21.03 26.69
CA ALA A 407 -27.14 -21.44 25.38
C ALA A 407 -26.12 -22.29 24.61
N LYS A 408 -24.83 -21.96 24.73
CA LYS A 408 -23.74 -22.74 24.14
C LYS A 408 -23.80 -24.22 24.54
N LYS A 409 -24.02 -24.51 25.83
CA LYS A 409 -24.02 -25.89 26.33
C LYS A 409 -25.11 -26.72 25.65
N ASP A 410 -26.28 -26.13 25.47
CA ASP A 410 -27.43 -26.78 24.87
C ASP A 410 -27.21 -26.96 23.35
N PHE A 411 -26.73 -25.93 22.65
CA PHE A 411 -26.37 -26.04 21.22
C PHE A 411 -25.30 -27.10 20.93
N LEU A 412 -24.28 -27.22 21.79
CA LEU A 412 -23.28 -28.27 21.68
C LEU A 412 -23.89 -29.66 21.94
N SER A 413 -24.79 -29.77 22.92
CA SER A 413 -25.48 -31.05 23.19
C SER A 413 -26.32 -31.51 22.00
N ASP A 414 -26.91 -30.59 21.26
CA ASP A 414 -27.76 -30.86 20.11
C ASP A 414 -26.99 -30.89 18.77
N GLN A 415 -25.66 -30.74 18.80
CA GLN A 415 -24.79 -30.72 17.61
C GLN A 415 -25.16 -29.59 16.62
N ALA A 416 -25.71 -28.48 17.11
CA ALA A 416 -26.05 -27.32 16.33
C ALA A 416 -24.84 -26.38 16.18
N MET A 417 -23.84 -26.82 15.41
CA MET A 417 -22.50 -26.23 15.42
C MET A 417 -22.45 -24.73 15.07
N LEU A 418 -23.31 -24.26 14.16
CA LEU A 418 -23.40 -22.83 13.82
C LEU A 418 -23.86 -21.98 15.03
N TYR A 419 -24.89 -22.42 15.73
CA TYR A 419 -25.42 -21.76 16.93
C TYR A 419 -24.42 -21.84 18.09
N ALA A 420 -23.77 -23.00 18.26
CA ALA A 420 -22.74 -23.18 19.27
C ALA A 420 -21.53 -22.26 19.04
N ALA A 421 -21.07 -22.10 17.79
CA ALA A 421 -19.99 -21.19 17.43
C ALA A 421 -20.34 -19.73 17.73
N GLY A 422 -21.55 -19.28 17.38
CA GLY A 422 -22.00 -17.91 17.69
C GLY A 422 -22.15 -17.65 19.19
N ALA A 423 -22.61 -18.65 19.95
CA ALA A 423 -22.67 -18.57 21.41
C ALA A 423 -21.27 -18.53 22.04
N LEU A 424 -20.31 -19.31 21.52
CA LEU A 424 -18.90 -19.27 21.93
C LEU A 424 -18.25 -17.90 21.67
N GLU A 425 -18.40 -17.39 20.45
CA GLU A 425 -17.87 -16.08 20.03
C GLU A 425 -18.35 -14.99 21.00
N MET A 426 -19.66 -14.84 21.14
CA MET A 426 -20.22 -13.75 21.92
C MET A 426 -20.09 -13.95 23.43
N ALA A 427 -19.99 -15.19 23.93
CA ALA A 427 -19.57 -15.42 25.32
C ALA A 427 -18.15 -14.92 25.56
N ALA A 428 -17.22 -15.16 24.64
CA ALA A 428 -15.84 -14.70 24.79
C ALA A 428 -15.74 -13.17 24.75
N VAL A 429 -16.47 -12.54 23.82
CA VAL A 429 -16.52 -11.08 23.69
C VAL A 429 -17.19 -10.44 24.89
N ALA A 430 -18.35 -10.95 25.35
CA ALA A 430 -19.05 -10.43 26.52
C ALA A 430 -18.20 -10.56 27.80
N ALA A 431 -17.46 -11.67 27.98
CA ALA A 431 -16.56 -11.83 29.11
C ALA A 431 -15.44 -10.77 29.13
N PHE A 432 -14.91 -10.39 27.96
CA PHE A 432 -13.90 -9.33 27.84
C PHE A 432 -14.46 -7.94 28.17
N LEU A 433 -15.71 -7.65 27.80
CA LEU A 433 -16.34 -6.33 27.99
C LEU A 433 -16.94 -6.08 29.39
N GLN A 434 -16.98 -7.10 30.26
CA GLN A 434 -17.51 -6.94 31.62
C GLN A 434 -16.77 -5.85 32.41
N SER A 435 -17.53 -4.98 33.07
CA SER A 435 -16.99 -3.95 33.96
C SER A 435 -16.69 -4.57 35.34
N GLY A 436 -15.50 -4.34 35.90
CA GLY A 436 -15.08 -4.88 37.20
C GLY A 436 -13.82 -5.74 37.10
N ALA A 437 -13.62 -6.68 38.04
CA ALA A 437 -12.49 -7.62 37.96
C ALA A 437 -12.66 -8.49 36.70
N PRO A 438 -11.81 -8.31 35.67
CA PRO A 438 -12.07 -8.90 34.36
C PRO A 438 -11.97 -10.41 34.48
N ARG A 439 -13.03 -11.12 34.07
CA ARG A 439 -12.88 -12.54 33.77
C ARG A 439 -11.82 -12.65 32.68
N PRO A 440 -10.85 -13.58 32.81
CA PRO A 440 -9.83 -13.74 31.78
C PRO A 440 -10.52 -14.04 30.45
N TYR A 441 -10.17 -13.29 29.40
CA TYR A 441 -10.67 -13.51 28.06
C TYR A 441 -10.50 -14.98 27.65
N PRO A 442 -11.59 -15.73 27.40
CA PRO A 442 -11.51 -17.16 27.13
C PRO A 442 -11.13 -17.39 25.66
N ALA A 443 -9.85 -17.19 25.33
CA ALA A 443 -9.34 -17.32 23.95
C ALA A 443 -9.70 -18.66 23.29
N HIS A 444 -9.69 -19.75 24.06
CA HIS A 444 -10.11 -21.08 23.59
C HIS A 444 -11.57 -21.14 23.09
N TYR A 445 -12.49 -20.31 23.61
CA TYR A 445 -13.85 -20.25 23.06
C TYR A 445 -13.83 -19.67 21.65
N MET A 446 -13.03 -18.62 21.45
CA MET A 446 -12.91 -17.96 20.16
C MET A 446 -12.17 -18.84 19.14
N ASP A 447 -11.09 -19.53 19.55
CA ASP A 447 -10.40 -20.49 18.69
C ASP A 447 -11.34 -21.60 18.20
N THR A 448 -12.16 -22.16 19.10
CA THR A 448 -13.16 -23.16 18.75
C THR A 448 -14.24 -22.59 17.84
N ALA A 449 -14.71 -21.35 18.08
CA ALA A 449 -15.68 -20.70 17.21
C ALA A 449 -15.12 -20.49 15.79
N ILE A 450 -13.88 -20.01 15.67
CA ILE A 450 -13.20 -19.79 14.38
C ILE A 450 -13.05 -21.10 13.61
N GLN A 451 -12.55 -22.15 14.27
CA GLN A 451 -12.42 -23.47 13.67
C GLN A 451 -13.77 -24.04 13.25
N THR A 452 -14.80 -23.90 14.09
CA THR A 452 -16.15 -24.39 13.78
C THR A 452 -16.74 -23.65 12.58
N TYR A 453 -16.65 -22.32 12.55
CA TYR A 453 -17.13 -21.53 11.43
C TYR A 453 -16.40 -21.86 10.12
N ARG A 454 -15.07 -21.98 10.17
CA ARG A 454 -14.23 -22.27 9.00
C ARG A 454 -14.40 -23.70 8.50
N ASP A 455 -14.22 -24.68 9.38
CA ASP A 455 -14.00 -26.07 9.01
C ASP A 455 -15.31 -26.87 8.97
N VAL A 456 -16.26 -26.58 9.86
CA VAL A 456 -17.55 -27.29 9.97
C VAL A 456 -18.66 -26.56 9.21
N CYS A 457 -18.89 -25.28 9.53
CA CYS A 457 -19.98 -24.50 8.93
C CYS A 457 -19.64 -23.97 7.53
N LYS A 458 -18.36 -23.97 7.14
CA LYS A 458 -17.86 -23.37 5.89
C LYS A 458 -18.28 -21.90 5.69
N ASN A 459 -18.43 -21.15 6.79
CA ASN A 459 -18.80 -19.75 6.79
C ASN A 459 -17.58 -18.87 7.10
N MET A 460 -16.86 -18.50 6.04
CA MET A 460 -15.65 -17.69 6.16
C MET A 460 -15.89 -16.27 6.67
N LEU A 461 -17.06 -15.69 6.44
CA LEU A 461 -17.38 -14.34 6.91
C LEU A 461 -17.43 -14.28 8.44
N LEU A 462 -18.10 -15.25 9.07
CA LEU A 462 -18.15 -15.35 10.54
C LEU A 462 -16.79 -15.72 11.13
N ALA A 463 -16.06 -16.64 10.49
CA ALA A 463 -14.70 -16.98 10.94
C ALA A 463 -13.75 -15.76 10.89
N GLU A 464 -13.85 -14.94 9.84
CA GLU A 464 -13.08 -13.70 9.71
C GLU A 464 -13.49 -12.65 10.75
N ARG A 465 -14.79 -12.44 10.99
CA ARG A 465 -15.28 -11.57 12.08
C ARG A 465 -14.68 -11.97 13.42
N CYS A 466 -14.79 -13.25 13.80
CA CYS A 466 -14.21 -13.79 15.02
C CYS A 466 -12.70 -13.52 15.10
N CYS A 467 -11.97 -13.76 14.01
CA CYS A 467 -10.53 -13.53 13.93
C CYS A 467 -10.17 -12.06 14.16
N LEU A 468 -10.87 -11.13 13.50
CA LEU A 468 -10.64 -9.70 13.64
C LEU A 468 -10.90 -9.21 15.07
N LEU A 469 -12.01 -9.62 15.68
CA LEU A 469 -12.34 -9.26 17.07
C LEU A 469 -11.31 -9.83 18.06
N SER A 470 -10.99 -11.12 17.92
CA SER A 470 -10.01 -11.81 18.77
C SER A 470 -8.61 -11.19 18.67
N ALA A 471 -8.17 -10.87 17.45
CA ALA A 471 -6.85 -10.29 17.23
C ALA A 471 -6.71 -8.94 17.94
N GLU A 472 -7.74 -8.08 17.92
CA GLU A 472 -7.72 -6.82 18.68
C GLU A 472 -7.71 -7.04 20.20
N ILE A 473 -8.53 -7.97 20.70
CA ILE A 473 -8.54 -8.32 22.13
C ILE A 473 -7.16 -8.81 22.58
N LEU A 474 -6.56 -9.75 21.84
CA LEU A 474 -5.23 -10.30 22.15
C LEU A 474 -4.15 -9.21 22.09
N LYS A 475 -4.17 -8.34 21.08
CA LYS A 475 -3.25 -7.19 20.98
C LYS A 475 -3.40 -6.24 22.19
N SER A 476 -4.63 -5.96 22.64
CA SER A 476 -4.86 -5.11 23.83
C SER A 476 -4.28 -5.69 25.12
N GLN A 477 -4.15 -7.02 25.18
CA GLN A 477 -3.54 -7.76 26.30
C GLN A 477 -2.04 -8.02 26.09
N ALA A 478 -1.40 -7.36 25.12
CA ALA A 478 0.00 -7.57 24.71
C ALA A 478 0.33 -9.02 24.28
N LYS A 479 -0.67 -9.84 23.93
CA LYS A 479 -0.51 -11.22 23.44
C LYS A 479 -0.29 -11.25 21.92
N PHE A 480 0.74 -10.53 21.46
CA PHE A 480 1.02 -10.38 20.03
C PHE A 480 1.37 -11.70 19.32
N SER A 481 1.96 -12.67 20.03
CA SER A 481 2.28 -14.00 19.46
C SER A 481 1.03 -14.78 19.10
N ASP A 482 0.04 -14.76 19.99
CA ASP A 482 -1.23 -15.45 19.78
C ASP A 482 -2.02 -14.76 18.67
N ALA A 483 -2.06 -13.42 18.67
CA ALA A 483 -2.69 -12.63 17.62
C ALA A 483 -2.08 -12.89 16.23
N ALA A 484 -0.75 -12.89 16.11
CA ALA A 484 -0.06 -13.19 14.86
C ALA A 484 -0.41 -14.59 14.34
N THR A 485 -0.35 -15.58 15.24
CA THR A 485 -0.67 -16.98 14.91
C THR A 485 -2.11 -17.11 14.41
N LEU A 486 -3.05 -16.41 15.05
CA LEU A 486 -4.45 -16.42 14.66
C LEU A 486 -4.67 -15.80 13.27
N LEU A 487 -4.09 -14.62 13.02
CA LEU A 487 -4.19 -13.92 11.75
C LEU A 487 -3.63 -14.75 10.59
N ILE A 488 -2.46 -15.38 10.79
CA ILE A 488 -1.81 -16.24 9.78
C ILE A 488 -2.68 -17.46 9.44
N LYS A 489 -3.29 -18.10 10.46
CA LYS A 489 -4.18 -19.27 10.27
C LYS A 489 -5.43 -18.98 9.43
N MET A 490 -5.81 -17.71 9.29
CA MET A 490 -6.96 -17.26 8.50
C MET A 490 -6.62 -16.84 7.07
N THR A 491 -5.35 -16.95 6.69
CA THR A 491 -4.90 -16.69 5.30
C THR A 491 -5.21 -17.90 4.41
N SER A 492 -5.71 -17.63 3.21
CA SER A 492 -5.96 -18.64 2.16
C SER A 492 -5.85 -18.04 0.76
N GLU A 493 -5.94 -18.87 -0.28
CA GLU A 493 -5.93 -18.40 -1.68
C GLU A 493 -7.30 -17.91 -2.16
N ASP A 494 -8.37 -18.18 -1.40
CA ASP A 494 -9.74 -17.81 -1.79
C ASP A 494 -9.99 -16.30 -1.75
N SER A 495 -9.19 -15.57 -0.98
CA SER A 495 -9.26 -14.11 -0.89
C SER A 495 -7.86 -13.53 -0.69
N ASP A 496 -7.23 -13.12 -1.78
CA ASP A 496 -5.91 -12.48 -1.74
C ASP A 496 -5.93 -11.18 -0.92
N LEU A 497 -7.00 -10.38 -0.99
CA LEU A 497 -7.10 -9.12 -0.26
C LEU A 497 -7.11 -9.35 1.27
N ARG A 498 -7.97 -10.25 1.75
CA ARG A 498 -8.02 -10.64 3.17
C ARG A 498 -6.66 -11.15 3.61
N SER A 499 -6.11 -12.12 2.89
CA SER A 499 -4.82 -12.72 3.24
C SER A 499 -3.70 -11.68 3.30
N ALA A 500 -3.66 -10.73 2.38
CA ALA A 500 -2.68 -9.64 2.40
C ALA A 500 -2.80 -8.78 3.67
N LEU A 501 -4.02 -8.35 4.00
CA LEU A 501 -4.30 -7.54 5.18
C LEU A 501 -3.95 -8.26 6.48
N LEU A 502 -4.35 -9.53 6.62
CA LEU A 502 -4.06 -10.33 7.82
C LEU A 502 -2.56 -10.61 7.98
N LEU A 503 -1.84 -10.87 6.87
CA LEU A 503 -0.39 -11.07 6.89
C LEU A 503 0.37 -9.80 7.30
N GLU A 504 -0.05 -8.63 6.81
CA GLU A 504 0.52 -7.34 7.21
C GLU A 504 0.28 -7.10 8.71
N GLN A 505 -0.94 -7.35 9.21
CA GLN A 505 -1.23 -7.22 10.64
C GLN A 505 -0.44 -8.22 11.49
N ALA A 506 -0.24 -9.45 11.01
CA ALA A 506 0.62 -10.43 11.67
C ALA A 506 2.08 -9.97 11.69
N ALA A 507 2.58 -9.36 10.62
CA ALA A 507 3.91 -8.75 10.57
C ALA A 507 4.04 -7.70 11.67
N HIS A 508 3.08 -6.78 11.79
CA HIS A 508 3.07 -5.78 12.84
C HIS A 508 3.00 -6.37 14.25
N CYS A 509 2.37 -7.54 14.45
CA CYS A 509 2.42 -8.21 15.74
C CYS A 509 3.86 -8.63 16.11
N PHE A 510 4.68 -9.12 15.15
CA PHE A 510 6.06 -9.56 15.42
C PHE A 510 7.00 -8.46 15.91
N ILE A 511 6.83 -7.21 15.44
CA ILE A 511 7.63 -6.08 15.91
C ILE A 511 7.15 -5.49 17.25
N ASN A 512 5.89 -5.75 17.63
CA ASN A 512 5.32 -5.28 18.89
C ASN A 512 5.46 -6.31 20.04
N MET A 513 6.03 -7.50 19.77
CA MET A 513 6.39 -8.44 20.82
C MET A 513 7.42 -7.83 21.78
N ARG A 514 7.45 -8.31 23.02
CA ARG A 514 8.46 -7.92 24.02
C ARG A 514 9.89 -8.04 23.50
N SER A 515 10.15 -9.04 22.66
CA SER A 515 11.35 -9.17 21.85
C SER A 515 10.97 -9.05 20.37
N PRO A 516 11.19 -7.88 19.73
CA PRO A 516 10.82 -7.67 18.34
C PRO A 516 11.50 -8.66 17.38
N MET A 517 10.70 -9.32 16.53
CA MET A 517 11.19 -10.33 15.57
C MET A 517 11.27 -9.75 14.14
N MET A 518 12.25 -8.91 13.86
CA MET A 518 12.35 -8.15 12.59
C MET A 518 12.35 -9.01 11.32
N ARG A 519 12.99 -10.19 11.36
CA ARG A 519 12.99 -11.11 10.21
C ARG A 519 11.61 -11.73 9.96
N LYS A 520 10.87 -12.05 11.02
CA LYS A 520 9.49 -12.54 10.87
C LYS A 520 8.59 -11.43 10.34
N PHE A 521 8.78 -10.19 10.79
CA PHE A 521 8.11 -9.03 10.21
C PHE A 521 8.38 -8.93 8.70
N ALA A 522 9.65 -8.85 8.28
CA ALA A 522 10.01 -8.70 6.87
C ALA A 522 9.47 -9.84 6.00
N PHE A 523 9.57 -11.08 6.49
CA PHE A 523 9.02 -12.26 5.82
C PHE A 523 7.51 -12.14 5.58
N HIS A 524 6.74 -11.77 6.61
CA HIS A 524 5.28 -11.62 6.47
C HIS A 524 4.89 -10.38 5.65
N MET A 525 5.70 -9.32 5.66
CA MET A 525 5.52 -8.17 4.76
C MET A 525 5.72 -8.58 3.29
N ILE A 526 6.71 -9.42 2.97
CA ILE A 526 6.89 -9.96 1.60
C ILE A 526 5.66 -10.79 1.18
N LEU A 527 5.17 -11.67 2.05
CA LEU A 527 3.97 -12.46 1.77
C LEU A 527 2.72 -11.59 1.60
N ALA A 528 2.56 -10.57 2.44
CA ALA A 528 1.48 -9.59 2.32
C ALA A 528 1.58 -8.83 0.99
N GLY A 529 2.78 -8.39 0.60
CA GLY A 529 3.04 -7.70 -0.66
C GLY A 529 2.68 -8.55 -1.89
N HIS A 530 3.03 -9.84 -1.86
CA HIS A 530 2.63 -10.79 -2.91
C HIS A 530 1.11 -10.91 -3.03
N ARG A 531 0.41 -11.08 -1.90
CA ARG A 531 -1.06 -11.17 -1.86
C ARG A 531 -1.74 -9.85 -2.28
N PHE A 532 -1.22 -8.69 -1.86
CA PHE A 532 -1.70 -7.40 -2.34
C PHE A 532 -1.54 -7.25 -3.86
N SER A 533 -0.41 -7.70 -4.42
CA SER A 533 -0.21 -7.69 -5.87
C SER A 533 -1.25 -8.54 -6.61
N LYS A 534 -1.55 -9.75 -6.11
CA LYS A 534 -2.62 -10.60 -6.66
C LYS A 534 -4.01 -9.97 -6.53
N ALA A 535 -4.27 -9.27 -5.43
CA ALA A 535 -5.50 -8.52 -5.21
C ALA A 535 -5.61 -7.20 -6.03
N GLY A 536 -4.64 -6.89 -6.89
CA GLY A 536 -4.60 -5.65 -7.68
C GLY A 536 -4.18 -4.40 -6.90
N GLN A 537 -3.80 -4.55 -5.63
CA GLN A 537 -3.43 -3.47 -4.70
C GLN A 537 -1.96 -3.08 -4.82
N LYS A 538 -1.53 -2.64 -6.01
CA LYS A 538 -0.11 -2.44 -6.36
C LYS A 538 0.65 -1.46 -5.47
N ARG A 539 0.01 -0.38 -5.01
CA ARG A 539 0.63 0.59 -4.08
C ARG A 539 0.94 -0.04 -2.72
N HIS A 540 -0.01 -0.78 -2.15
CA HIS A 540 0.17 -1.51 -0.90
C HIS A 540 1.23 -2.60 -1.07
N ALA A 541 1.24 -3.30 -2.21
CA ALA A 541 2.29 -4.27 -2.53
C ALA A 541 3.68 -3.63 -2.50
N LEU A 542 3.89 -2.52 -3.24
CA LEU A 542 5.15 -1.78 -3.26
C LEU A 542 5.57 -1.36 -1.84
N ARG A 543 4.65 -0.78 -1.05
CA ARG A 543 4.92 -0.40 0.35
C ARG A 543 5.43 -1.60 1.16
N CYS A 544 4.77 -2.75 1.06
CA CYS A 544 5.16 -3.92 1.83
C CYS A 544 6.57 -4.41 1.47
N TYR A 545 6.93 -4.44 0.19
CA TYR A 545 8.28 -4.78 -0.24
C TYR A 545 9.32 -3.73 0.19
N SER A 546 9.01 -2.43 0.13
CA SER A 546 9.88 -1.37 0.64
C SER A 546 10.12 -1.49 2.15
N GLN A 547 9.09 -1.84 2.93
CA GLN A 547 9.23 -2.10 4.37
C GLN A 547 10.10 -3.33 4.65
N ALA A 548 9.95 -4.41 3.88
CA ALA A 548 10.81 -5.58 4.01
C ALA A 548 12.27 -5.30 3.62
N LEU A 549 12.52 -4.46 2.60
CA LEU A 549 13.87 -4.12 2.14
C LEU A 549 14.72 -3.50 3.26
N GLN A 550 14.14 -2.66 4.12
CA GLN A 550 14.86 -2.03 5.24
C GLN A 550 15.49 -3.05 6.20
N VAL A 551 14.91 -4.26 6.31
CA VAL A 551 15.43 -5.32 7.17
C VAL A 551 16.61 -6.04 6.53
N TYR A 552 16.58 -6.27 5.21
CA TYR A 552 17.59 -7.07 4.51
C TYR A 552 18.74 -6.26 3.91
N LYS A 553 18.50 -4.99 3.55
CA LYS A 553 19.45 -4.13 2.81
C LYS A 553 20.84 -4.12 3.46
N GLY A 554 21.85 -4.54 2.70
CA GLY A 554 23.26 -4.47 3.12
C GLY A 554 23.66 -5.45 4.22
N LYS A 555 22.87 -6.50 4.49
CA LYS A 555 23.12 -7.45 5.59
C LYS A 555 23.50 -8.85 5.13
N GLY A 556 23.90 -8.99 3.87
CA GLY A 556 24.39 -10.26 3.29
C GLY A 556 23.31 -11.24 2.87
N TRP A 557 22.03 -10.83 2.84
CA TRP A 557 20.90 -11.66 2.40
C TRP A 557 20.62 -11.46 0.91
N THR A 558 21.65 -11.62 0.08
CA THR A 558 21.64 -11.18 -1.32
C THR A 558 20.48 -11.75 -2.14
N LEU A 559 20.12 -13.03 -1.95
CA LEU A 559 18.98 -13.63 -2.65
C LEU A 559 17.62 -12.98 -2.29
N ALA A 560 17.44 -12.61 -1.03
CA ALA A 560 16.23 -11.93 -0.58
C ALA A 560 16.22 -10.47 -1.08
N GLU A 561 17.35 -9.78 -0.99
CA GLU A 561 17.51 -8.43 -1.52
C GLU A 561 17.24 -8.37 -3.02
N ASP A 562 17.74 -9.34 -3.80
CA ASP A 562 17.50 -9.45 -5.24
C ASP A 562 16.02 -9.65 -5.54
N HIS A 563 15.35 -10.57 -4.84
CA HIS A 563 13.92 -10.80 -5.02
C HIS A 563 13.08 -9.56 -4.70
N ILE A 564 13.39 -8.88 -3.59
CA ILE A 564 12.67 -7.68 -3.15
C ILE A 564 12.89 -6.54 -4.14
N ASN A 565 14.14 -6.24 -4.51
CA ASN A 565 14.45 -5.18 -5.48
C ASN A 565 13.85 -5.47 -6.86
N PHE A 566 13.87 -6.72 -7.32
CA PHE A 566 13.25 -7.10 -8.59
C PHE A 566 11.76 -6.82 -8.58
N THR A 567 11.10 -7.15 -7.48
CA THR A 567 9.66 -6.91 -7.31
C THR A 567 9.36 -5.42 -7.18
N ILE A 568 10.15 -4.66 -6.40
CA ILE A 568 10.05 -3.20 -6.31
C ILE A 568 10.19 -2.57 -7.71
N GLY A 569 11.16 -3.02 -8.52
CA GLY A 569 11.39 -2.55 -9.87
C GLY A 569 10.14 -2.67 -10.75
N ARG A 570 9.57 -3.88 -10.81
CA ARG A 570 8.35 -4.17 -11.61
C ARG A 570 7.12 -3.41 -11.12
N GLN A 571 6.91 -3.35 -9.80
CA GLN A 571 5.76 -2.63 -9.23
C GLN A 571 5.87 -1.12 -9.43
N SER A 572 7.06 -0.55 -9.24
CA SER A 572 7.32 0.88 -9.45
C SER A 572 7.09 1.28 -10.90
N PHE A 573 7.58 0.48 -11.85
CA PHE A 573 7.33 0.72 -13.27
C PHE A 573 5.83 0.69 -13.61
N THR A 574 5.11 -0.31 -13.08
CA THR A 574 3.66 -0.43 -13.26
C THR A 574 2.88 0.75 -12.66
N LEU A 575 3.40 1.35 -11.58
CA LEU A 575 2.85 2.54 -10.93
C LEU A 575 3.30 3.86 -11.57
N ARG A 576 3.97 3.81 -12.73
CA ARG A 576 4.53 4.97 -13.45
C ARG A 576 5.57 5.74 -12.63
N GLN A 577 6.41 5.02 -11.91
CA GLN A 577 7.58 5.53 -11.18
C GLN A 577 8.87 4.94 -11.77
N PRO A 578 9.27 5.33 -12.98
CA PRO A 578 10.40 4.72 -13.69
C PRO A 578 11.74 4.94 -12.96
N GLU A 579 11.94 6.06 -12.29
CA GLU A 579 13.17 6.37 -11.56
C GLU A 579 13.39 5.39 -10.41
N ASN A 580 12.33 5.11 -9.64
CA ASN A 580 12.33 4.11 -8.57
C ASN A 580 12.60 2.70 -9.13
N ALA A 581 12.07 2.40 -10.32
CA ALA A 581 12.30 1.11 -10.96
C ALA A 581 13.75 0.93 -11.40
N VAL A 582 14.33 1.95 -12.07
CA VAL A 582 15.74 1.98 -12.49
C VAL A 582 16.67 1.83 -11.29
N ALA A 583 16.41 2.55 -10.20
CA ALA A 583 17.21 2.46 -8.97
C ALA A 583 17.20 1.04 -8.37
N ALA A 584 16.03 0.40 -8.32
CA ALA A 584 15.89 -0.96 -7.79
C ALA A 584 16.62 -1.99 -8.67
N PHE A 585 16.46 -1.95 -10.00
CA PHE A 585 17.15 -2.87 -10.90
C PHE A 585 18.66 -2.62 -10.93
N ARG A 586 19.11 -1.36 -10.89
CA ARG A 586 20.53 -1.00 -10.78
C ARG A 586 21.20 -1.65 -9.57
N HIS A 587 20.52 -1.68 -8.42
CA HIS A 587 21.04 -2.30 -7.20
C HIS A 587 21.32 -3.80 -7.39
N ILE A 588 20.50 -4.51 -8.16
CA ILE A 588 20.64 -5.95 -8.40
C ILE A 588 21.75 -6.26 -9.41
N LEU A 589 21.98 -5.34 -10.37
CA LEU A 589 22.96 -5.52 -11.44
C LEU A 589 24.40 -5.25 -11.01
N ILE A 590 24.62 -4.30 -10.08
CA ILE A 590 25.97 -3.89 -9.67
C ILE A 590 26.49 -4.71 -8.48
N ASN A 591 25.59 -5.14 -7.58
CA ASN A 591 25.99 -5.89 -6.39
C ASN A 591 26.24 -7.37 -6.74
N ASP A 592 27.03 -8.07 -5.90
CA ASP A 592 27.37 -9.49 -6.06
C ASP A 592 26.14 -10.41 -5.87
N SER A 593 25.24 -10.40 -6.85
CA SER A 593 24.05 -11.25 -6.88
C SER A 593 24.46 -12.71 -6.97
N LYS A 594 23.89 -13.53 -6.07
CA LYS A 594 24.11 -14.98 -6.04
C LYS A 594 23.12 -15.77 -6.90
N GLN A 595 22.25 -15.07 -7.65
CA GLN A 595 21.22 -15.70 -8.47
C GLN A 595 21.82 -16.49 -9.65
N SER A 596 20.97 -17.29 -10.30
CA SER A 596 21.34 -18.03 -11.51
C SER A 596 21.53 -17.10 -12.71
N ALA A 597 22.27 -17.55 -13.73
CA ALA A 597 22.45 -16.81 -14.97
C ALA A 597 21.10 -16.45 -15.63
N VAL A 598 20.13 -17.37 -15.62
CA VAL A 598 18.77 -17.15 -16.15
C VAL A 598 18.08 -15.99 -15.44
N GLN A 599 18.19 -15.93 -14.11
CA GLN A 599 17.55 -14.87 -13.33
C GLN A 599 18.27 -13.52 -13.50
N GLN A 600 19.61 -13.52 -13.61
CA GLN A 600 20.38 -12.31 -13.91
C GLN A 600 20.12 -11.78 -15.33
N ALA A 601 19.92 -12.67 -16.32
CA ALA A 601 19.46 -12.28 -17.65
C ALA A 601 18.12 -11.53 -17.60
N ALA A 602 17.17 -12.05 -16.81
CA ALA A 602 15.87 -11.41 -16.61
C ALA A 602 16.02 -10.02 -15.95
N PHE A 603 16.92 -9.85 -14.97
CA PHE A 603 17.19 -8.55 -14.36
C PHE A 603 17.71 -7.53 -15.38
N LEU A 604 18.69 -7.92 -16.21
CA LEU A 604 19.24 -7.07 -17.25
C LEU A 604 18.17 -6.68 -18.29
N ARG A 605 17.37 -7.66 -18.73
CA ARG A 605 16.31 -7.43 -19.71
C ARG A 605 15.25 -6.44 -19.21
N GLU A 606 14.78 -6.60 -17.97
CA GLU A 606 13.81 -5.68 -17.36
C GLU A 606 14.39 -4.28 -17.17
N TYR A 607 15.67 -4.17 -16.73
CA TYR A 607 16.36 -2.88 -16.64
C TYR A 607 16.40 -2.15 -17.98
N LEU A 608 16.82 -2.84 -19.04
CA LEU A 608 16.91 -2.26 -20.40
C LEU A 608 15.53 -1.86 -20.93
N TYR A 609 14.51 -2.68 -20.68
CA TYR A 609 13.13 -2.38 -21.07
C TYR A 609 12.57 -1.12 -20.38
N VAL A 610 12.73 -1.02 -19.06
CA VAL A 610 12.29 0.17 -18.30
C VAL A 610 13.00 1.42 -18.80
N TYR A 611 14.30 1.33 -19.05
CA TYR A 611 15.08 2.46 -19.52
C TYR A 611 14.69 2.89 -20.95
N LYS A 612 14.51 1.94 -21.88
CA LYS A 612 14.04 2.23 -23.24
C LYS A 612 12.67 2.90 -23.22
N SER A 613 11.78 2.48 -22.32
CA SER A 613 10.46 3.11 -22.13
C SER A 613 10.55 4.54 -21.59
N MET A 614 11.50 4.83 -20.70
CA MET A 614 11.71 6.16 -20.11
C MET A 614 12.35 7.13 -21.12
N SER A 615 13.37 6.70 -21.86
CA SER A 615 14.06 7.53 -22.86
C SER A 615 13.19 7.92 -24.05
N GLN A 616 12.17 7.13 -24.39
CA GLN A 616 11.16 7.53 -25.39
C GLN A 616 10.23 8.66 -24.92
N LEU A 617 10.10 8.86 -23.61
CA LEU A 617 9.25 9.90 -23.01
C LEU A 617 10.03 11.20 -22.72
N SER A 618 11.31 11.06 -22.36
CA SER A 618 12.23 12.16 -22.07
C SER A 618 12.94 12.59 -23.35
N GLY A 619 12.36 13.52 -24.11
CA GLY A 619 13.00 14.11 -25.31
C GLY A 619 14.24 14.95 -25.05
N ASP A 620 14.87 14.78 -23.88
CA ASP A 620 16.08 15.48 -23.47
C ASP A 620 17.30 14.69 -23.99
N GLY A 621 18.12 15.31 -24.84
CA GLY A 621 19.20 14.64 -25.58
C GLY A 621 20.36 14.11 -24.73
N SER A 622 20.23 14.10 -23.39
CA SER A 622 21.25 13.61 -22.46
C SER A 622 21.26 12.08 -22.37
N LEU A 623 22.45 11.48 -22.48
CA LEU A 623 22.62 10.03 -22.37
C LEU A 623 22.63 9.55 -20.89
N PRO A 624 22.02 8.40 -20.57
CA PRO A 624 22.09 7.83 -19.22
C PRO A 624 23.48 7.46 -18.77
N GLN A 625 23.66 7.48 -17.45
CA GLN A 625 24.75 6.76 -16.79
C GLN A 625 24.40 5.28 -16.61
N LEU A 626 24.97 4.42 -17.46
CA LEU A 626 24.72 2.97 -17.39
C LEU A 626 25.48 2.34 -16.21
N PRO A 627 24.90 1.32 -15.55
CA PRO A 627 25.53 0.65 -14.42
C PRO A 627 26.52 -0.44 -14.83
N LEU A 628 26.47 -0.90 -16.08
CA LEU A 628 27.22 -2.04 -16.60
C LEU A 628 27.79 -1.74 -17.98
N PRO A 629 29.01 -2.24 -18.30
CA PRO A 629 29.89 -2.99 -17.40
C PRO A 629 30.49 -2.10 -16.29
N CYS A 630 31.09 -2.69 -15.26
CA CYS A 630 31.77 -1.91 -14.24
C CYS A 630 33.12 -1.40 -14.78
N LEU A 631 33.38 -0.10 -14.72
CA LEU A 631 34.67 0.48 -15.13
C LEU A 631 35.69 0.43 -13.98
N HIS A 632 36.90 -0.02 -14.28
CA HIS A 632 38.05 0.12 -13.39
C HIS A 632 38.90 1.33 -13.81
N SER A 633 38.36 2.55 -13.66
CA SER A 633 38.95 3.80 -14.16
C SER A 633 40.39 4.04 -13.68
N SER A 634 40.76 3.60 -12.48
CA SER A 634 42.13 3.76 -11.97
C SER A 634 43.18 2.95 -12.76
N GLN A 635 42.76 1.87 -13.43
CA GLN A 635 43.62 1.03 -14.29
C GLN A 635 43.71 1.56 -15.72
N THR A 636 43.04 2.68 -16.04
CA THR A 636 43.09 3.27 -17.38
C THR A 636 44.51 3.70 -17.74
N ARG A 637 44.97 3.23 -18.91
CA ARG A 637 46.25 3.64 -19.52
C ARG A 637 45.99 4.53 -20.71
N VAL A 638 46.82 5.55 -20.91
CA VAL A 638 46.72 6.47 -22.05
C VAL A 638 48.04 6.49 -22.79
N PHE A 639 48.01 6.11 -24.05
CA PHE A 639 49.18 6.06 -24.92
C PHE A 639 49.11 7.17 -25.98
N PHE A 640 50.22 7.85 -26.18
CA PHE A 640 50.41 8.92 -27.14
C PHE A 640 51.42 8.48 -28.19
N GLY A 641 51.04 8.60 -29.46
CA GLY A 641 51.91 8.33 -30.60
C GLY A 641 51.51 7.10 -31.38
N HIS A 642 52.38 6.70 -32.31
CA HIS A 642 52.13 5.60 -33.22
C HIS A 642 52.35 4.25 -32.54
N GLU A 643 51.44 3.28 -32.77
CA GLU A 643 51.75 1.88 -32.49
C GLU A 643 53.01 1.47 -33.26
N ARG A 644 53.87 0.68 -32.61
CA ARG A 644 55.12 0.22 -33.20
C ARG A 644 54.82 -0.49 -34.52
N ARG A 645 55.12 0.15 -35.65
CA ARG A 645 55.05 -0.51 -36.96
C ARG A 645 56.12 -1.60 -37.00
N LEU A 646 55.76 -2.78 -37.53
CA LEU A 646 56.75 -3.75 -37.97
C LEU A 646 57.62 -3.06 -39.03
N ALA A 647 58.94 -3.23 -38.95
CA ALA A 647 59.89 -2.49 -39.76
C ALA A 647 59.58 -2.62 -41.27
N GLU A 648 59.25 -1.49 -41.92
CA GLU A 648 59.33 -1.38 -43.37
C GLU A 648 60.77 -1.02 -43.74
N GLY A 649 61.63 -2.04 -43.85
CA GLY A 649 63.07 -1.86 -44.15
C GLY A 649 63.94 -1.54 -42.93
N GLU A 650 65.01 -0.75 -43.12
CA GLU A 650 66.07 -0.47 -42.11
C GLU A 650 65.70 0.56 -41.03
N LYS A 651 64.46 1.07 -41.04
CA LYS A 651 64.00 2.16 -40.16
C LYS A 651 63.09 1.63 -39.06
N GLN A 652 63.41 1.96 -37.82
CA GLN A 652 62.59 1.63 -36.65
C GLN A 652 62.33 2.90 -35.82
N ALA A 653 61.08 3.14 -35.41
CA ALA A 653 60.78 4.24 -34.50
C ALA A 653 61.57 4.09 -33.17
N ALA A 654 62.11 5.21 -32.66
CA ALA A 654 62.90 5.26 -31.43
C ALA A 654 62.00 5.21 -30.17
N THR A 655 61.12 4.21 -30.06
CA THR A 655 60.23 4.04 -28.91
C THR A 655 60.49 2.71 -28.19
N HIS A 656 60.52 2.78 -26.86
CA HIS A 656 60.67 1.62 -25.98
C HIS A 656 59.35 1.08 -25.46
N VAL A 657 58.25 1.79 -25.71
CA VAL A 657 56.95 1.50 -25.09
C VAL A 657 56.01 0.88 -26.12
N THR A 658 55.51 -0.31 -25.82
CA THR A 658 54.37 -0.92 -26.51
C THR A 658 53.20 -1.03 -25.54
N LEU A 659 51.97 -1.02 -26.07
CA LEU A 659 50.75 -1.26 -25.26
C LEU A 659 50.72 -2.66 -24.62
N GLU A 660 51.57 -3.58 -25.08
CA GLU A 660 51.69 -4.96 -24.60
C GLU A 660 52.66 -5.10 -23.42
N GLN A 661 53.51 -4.10 -23.18
CA GLN A 661 54.48 -4.12 -22.08
C GLN A 661 53.86 -3.60 -20.77
N GLU A 662 54.18 -4.25 -19.66
CA GLU A 662 53.87 -3.72 -18.32
C GLU A 662 54.79 -2.54 -17.98
N PHE A 663 54.34 -1.67 -17.08
CA PHE A 663 55.17 -0.53 -16.67
C PHE A 663 56.38 -1.01 -15.87
N ASP A 664 57.58 -0.72 -16.36
CA ASP A 664 58.84 -0.99 -15.70
C ASP A 664 59.44 0.33 -15.20
N ARG A 665 59.50 0.47 -13.88
CA ARG A 665 60.01 1.69 -13.22
C ARG A 665 61.49 1.93 -13.51
N ASP A 666 62.31 0.88 -13.48
CA ASP A 666 63.76 1.01 -13.62
C ASP A 666 64.11 1.34 -15.08
N LEU A 667 63.43 0.70 -16.03
CA LEU A 667 63.56 1.01 -17.44
C LEU A 667 63.09 2.44 -17.75
N SER A 668 61.94 2.86 -17.19
CA SER A 668 61.43 4.22 -17.37
C SER A 668 62.39 5.29 -16.84
N GLN A 669 63.04 5.04 -15.70
CA GLN A 669 64.06 5.92 -15.15
C GLN A 669 65.31 6.00 -16.05
N LEU A 670 65.76 4.87 -16.61
CA LEU A 670 66.88 4.82 -17.54
C LEU A 670 66.62 5.65 -18.81
N TRP A 671 65.41 5.54 -19.39
CA TRP A 671 65.02 6.34 -20.56
C TRP A 671 65.00 7.82 -20.26
N ARG A 672 64.48 8.20 -19.10
CA ARG A 672 64.50 9.59 -18.65
C ARG A 672 65.92 10.14 -18.54
N GLU A 673 66.84 9.40 -17.92
CA GLU A 673 68.24 9.80 -17.80
C GLU A 673 68.93 9.90 -19.18
N LEU A 674 68.59 9.00 -20.11
CA LEU A 674 69.08 9.05 -21.48
C LEU A 674 68.61 10.32 -22.20
N GLU A 675 67.32 10.64 -22.11
CA GLU A 675 66.77 11.87 -22.69
C GLU A 675 67.40 13.14 -22.09
N GLU A 676 67.54 13.19 -20.76
CA GLU A 676 68.19 14.31 -20.07
C GLU A 676 69.64 14.50 -20.56
N ARG A 677 70.38 13.41 -20.79
CA ARG A 677 71.74 13.46 -21.36
C ARG A 677 71.73 13.94 -22.81
N VAL A 678 70.82 13.44 -23.64
CA VAL A 678 70.70 13.86 -25.05
C VAL A 678 70.38 15.35 -25.15
N VAL A 679 69.45 15.83 -24.34
CA VAL A 679 69.07 17.25 -24.29
C VAL A 679 70.23 18.11 -23.78
N SER A 680 70.94 17.65 -22.75
CA SER A 680 72.13 18.33 -22.25
C SER A 680 73.18 18.48 -23.35
N VAL A 681 73.48 17.41 -24.10
CA VAL A 681 74.44 17.46 -25.23
C VAL A 681 73.97 18.41 -26.32
N ALA A 682 72.69 18.33 -26.72
CA ALA A 682 72.11 19.22 -27.74
C ALA A 682 72.12 20.70 -27.30
N ASN A 683 72.03 20.97 -25.99
CA ASN A 683 71.99 22.31 -25.41
C ASN A 683 73.28 22.67 -24.66
N ARG A 684 74.44 22.35 -25.25
CA ARG A 684 75.78 22.77 -24.83
C ARG A 684 76.12 22.45 -23.36
N GLY A 685 75.69 21.28 -22.90
CA GLY A 685 75.95 20.76 -21.55
C GLY A 685 74.95 21.21 -20.49
N THR A 686 73.84 21.86 -20.85
CA THR A 686 72.82 22.32 -19.90
C THR A 686 71.44 21.77 -20.23
N VAL A 687 70.71 21.28 -19.24
CA VAL A 687 69.30 20.89 -19.41
C VAL A 687 68.43 22.13 -19.17
N PRO A 688 67.60 22.55 -20.15
CA PRO A 688 66.69 23.68 -19.95
C PRO A 688 65.76 23.46 -18.75
N ILE A 689 65.45 24.52 -18.00
CA ILE A 689 64.51 24.46 -16.85
C ILE A 689 63.11 24.02 -17.30
N THR A 690 62.77 24.28 -18.57
CA THR A 690 61.50 23.89 -19.20
C THR A 690 61.53 22.48 -19.79
N PHE A 691 62.66 21.75 -19.72
CA PHE A 691 62.75 20.40 -20.25
C PHE A 691 61.82 19.45 -19.51
N GLN A 692 61.16 18.57 -20.26
CA GLN A 692 60.28 17.54 -19.73
C GLN A 692 60.61 16.23 -20.45
N PRO A 693 60.85 15.14 -19.69
CA PRO A 693 61.00 13.83 -20.29
C PRO A 693 59.75 13.43 -21.06
N SER A 694 59.94 12.76 -22.19
CA SER A 694 58.84 12.20 -22.96
C SER A 694 58.25 11.01 -22.22
N GLN A 695 56.92 10.97 -22.13
CA GLN A 695 56.20 9.86 -21.51
C GLN A 695 55.04 9.46 -22.40
N CYS A 696 55.30 8.48 -23.27
CA CYS A 696 54.34 8.04 -24.27
C CYS A 696 53.20 7.17 -23.71
N CYS A 697 53.33 6.59 -22.50
CA CYS A 697 52.27 5.80 -21.86
C CYS A 697 52.09 6.22 -20.40
N LEU A 698 50.92 6.75 -20.08
CA LEU A 698 50.51 7.16 -18.74
C LEU A 698 49.62 6.10 -18.09
N ASN A 699 49.79 5.87 -16.79
CA ASN A 699 49.02 4.92 -15.99
C ASN A 699 48.99 5.34 -14.51
N SER A 700 48.53 4.48 -13.59
CA SER A 700 48.42 4.80 -12.16
C SER A 700 49.75 4.95 -11.42
N GLN A 701 50.85 4.60 -12.04
CA GLN A 701 52.20 4.64 -11.48
C GLN A 701 53.06 5.79 -12.06
N THR A 702 52.56 6.50 -13.07
CA THR A 702 53.24 7.64 -13.72
C THR A 702 52.95 8.97 -13.01
N ASP A 703 53.78 9.99 -13.24
CA ASP A 703 53.53 11.35 -12.70
C ASP A 703 52.49 12.07 -13.57
N ASN A 704 51.22 11.98 -13.15
CA ASN A 704 50.09 12.54 -13.88
C ASN A 704 49.70 13.94 -13.42
N LEU A 705 50.57 14.68 -12.73
CA LEU A 705 50.24 16.03 -12.24
C LEU A 705 50.14 17.07 -13.38
N ARG A 706 50.74 16.78 -14.54
CA ARG A 706 50.87 17.69 -15.68
C ARG A 706 50.01 17.23 -16.86
N TYR A 707 49.58 18.19 -17.67
CA TYR A 707 48.90 17.92 -18.93
C TYR A 707 49.88 17.29 -19.93
N PRO A 708 49.63 16.05 -20.42
CA PRO A 708 50.49 15.44 -21.42
C PRO A 708 50.38 16.13 -22.77
N LEU A 709 51.43 16.01 -23.57
CA LEU A 709 51.43 16.52 -24.94
C LEU A 709 51.03 15.39 -25.89
N ALA A 710 50.12 15.71 -26.81
CA ALA A 710 49.80 14.89 -27.96
C ALA A 710 50.02 15.72 -29.24
N ILE A 711 50.29 15.05 -30.35
CA ILE A 711 50.67 15.70 -31.61
C ILE A 711 49.52 15.53 -32.62
N VAL A 712 49.24 16.58 -33.41
CA VAL A 712 48.27 16.50 -34.51
C VAL A 712 48.68 15.40 -35.49
N GLU A 713 47.69 14.65 -36.00
CA GLU A 713 47.84 13.42 -36.82
C GLU A 713 48.47 12.21 -36.10
N GLU A 714 48.68 12.26 -34.78
CA GLU A 714 49.14 11.09 -34.02
C GLU A 714 48.02 10.44 -33.20
N PRO A 715 47.96 9.10 -33.11
CA PRO A 715 46.96 8.42 -32.29
C PRO A 715 47.09 8.77 -30.80
N ILE A 716 45.93 8.93 -30.16
CA ILE A 716 45.78 8.83 -28.71
C ILE A 716 44.98 7.57 -28.43
N ILE A 717 45.57 6.60 -27.75
CA ILE A 717 44.93 5.31 -27.43
C ILE A 717 44.63 5.27 -25.94
N VAL A 718 43.36 5.15 -25.58
CA VAL A 718 42.90 5.01 -24.20
C VAL A 718 42.50 3.56 -23.97
N GLU A 719 43.19 2.89 -23.06
CA GLU A 719 42.82 1.56 -22.59
C GLU A 719 41.89 1.65 -21.40
N VAL A 720 40.67 1.14 -21.58
CA VAL A 720 39.64 1.10 -20.54
C VAL A 720 39.40 -0.34 -20.13
N VAL A 721 39.49 -0.60 -18.83
CA VAL A 721 39.27 -1.92 -18.24
C VAL A 721 37.80 -2.05 -17.82
N PHE A 722 37.09 -2.99 -18.44
CA PHE A 722 35.69 -3.31 -18.17
C PHE A 722 35.61 -4.62 -17.38
N ARG A 723 34.78 -4.67 -16.35
CA ARG A 723 34.42 -5.90 -15.64
C ARG A 723 32.94 -6.20 -15.82
N ASN A 724 32.62 -7.39 -16.27
CA ASN A 724 31.26 -7.93 -16.22
C ASN A 724 31.05 -8.60 -14.85
N PRO A 725 30.18 -8.07 -13.95
CA PRO A 725 29.87 -8.73 -12.68
C PRO A 725 28.81 -9.85 -12.82
N LEU A 726 28.20 -10.00 -13.99
CA LEU A 726 27.10 -10.93 -14.21
C LEU A 726 27.58 -12.29 -14.76
N LYS A 727 26.79 -13.32 -14.49
CA LYS A 727 26.92 -14.67 -15.05
C LYS A 727 26.37 -14.81 -16.47
N VAL A 728 26.10 -13.68 -17.13
CA VAL A 728 25.59 -13.60 -18.51
C VAL A 728 26.47 -12.67 -19.33
N PRO A 729 26.67 -12.95 -20.63
CA PRO A 729 27.49 -12.09 -21.47
C PRO A 729 26.85 -10.70 -21.66
N LEU A 730 27.69 -9.68 -21.67
CA LEU A 730 27.30 -8.30 -22.01
C LEU A 730 27.74 -8.03 -23.45
N ALA A 731 26.80 -7.56 -24.28
CA ALA A 731 27.09 -7.12 -25.64
C ALA A 731 27.07 -5.59 -25.67
N LEU A 732 28.20 -4.97 -25.98
CA LEU A 732 28.28 -3.53 -26.25
C LEU A 732 28.37 -3.32 -27.75
N SER A 733 27.59 -2.39 -28.29
CA SER A 733 27.76 -1.95 -29.68
C SER A 733 28.00 -0.45 -29.78
N ALA A 734 28.66 -0.03 -30.85
CA ALA A 734 29.08 1.35 -31.07
C ALA A 734 29.87 1.96 -29.89
N LEU A 735 30.79 1.18 -29.32
CA LEU A 735 31.62 1.60 -28.20
C LEU A 735 32.68 2.62 -28.66
N SER A 736 32.70 3.79 -28.04
CA SER A 736 33.63 4.88 -28.37
C SER A 736 33.92 5.76 -27.15
N LEU A 737 34.94 6.60 -27.24
CA LEU A 737 35.27 7.58 -26.20
C LEU A 737 34.31 8.78 -26.26
N LEU A 738 33.91 9.25 -25.08
CA LEU A 738 33.25 10.52 -24.89
C LEU A 738 34.30 11.57 -24.51
N TRP A 739 34.36 12.67 -25.25
CA TRP A 739 35.38 13.70 -25.04
C TRP A 739 34.83 15.11 -25.30
N LYS A 740 35.57 16.11 -24.81
CA LYS A 740 35.36 17.53 -25.06
C LYS A 740 36.66 18.14 -25.57
N PHE A 741 36.57 18.98 -26.59
CA PHE A 741 37.72 19.66 -27.16
C PHE A 741 37.56 21.18 -27.13
N THR A 742 38.64 21.88 -26.81
CA THR A 742 38.71 23.35 -26.85
C THR A 742 39.82 23.76 -27.81
N LEU A 743 39.46 24.42 -28.91
CA LEU A 743 40.43 24.92 -29.89
C LEU A 743 41.41 25.91 -29.23
N LYS A 744 42.70 25.73 -29.52
CA LYS A 744 43.73 26.74 -29.25
C LYS A 744 44.42 27.05 -30.57
N ASP A 745 44.02 28.15 -31.20
CA ASP A 745 44.69 28.65 -32.39
C ASP A 745 46.00 29.34 -31.99
N PHE A 746 47.12 28.75 -32.38
CA PHE A 746 48.44 29.38 -32.24
C PHE A 746 48.74 30.38 -33.37
N SER A 747 47.80 30.63 -34.28
CA SER A 747 48.05 31.39 -35.51
C SER A 747 46.91 32.27 -36.07
N ASN A 748 45.64 32.21 -35.61
CA ASN A 748 44.62 33.23 -35.97
C ASN A 748 43.35 33.18 -35.10
N PRO A 749 42.78 34.29 -34.59
CA PRO A 749 41.68 34.29 -33.62
C PRO A 749 40.27 34.52 -34.22
N GLN A 750 39.95 33.95 -35.39
CA GLN A 750 38.59 34.07 -35.96
C GLN A 750 37.95 32.69 -36.19
N GLY A 751 37.02 32.36 -35.29
CA GLY A 751 36.29 31.09 -35.26
C GLY A 751 35.28 30.95 -36.40
N GLY A 752 35.50 29.95 -37.25
CA GLY A 752 34.45 29.33 -38.06
C GLY A 752 33.92 28.07 -37.37
N THR A 753 32.64 27.76 -37.56
CA THR A 753 32.02 26.50 -37.12
C THR A 753 32.51 25.34 -37.97
N THR A 754 33.55 24.64 -37.50
CA THR A 754 34.05 23.39 -38.09
C THR A 754 33.22 22.20 -37.57
N ALA A 755 32.96 21.18 -38.39
CA ALA A 755 32.26 19.97 -37.93
C ALA A 755 33.15 19.19 -36.94
N LEU A 756 32.55 18.49 -35.96
CA LEU A 756 33.28 17.75 -34.90
C LEU A 756 34.28 16.72 -35.45
N ASN A 757 33.94 16.04 -36.56
CA ASN A 757 34.81 15.05 -37.20
C ASN A 757 36.06 15.70 -37.84
N ASP A 758 35.98 16.98 -38.21
CA ASP A 758 37.13 17.72 -38.76
C ASP A 758 38.15 18.11 -37.68
N ILE A 759 37.83 17.87 -36.41
CA ILE A 759 38.66 18.21 -35.25
C ILE A 759 39.34 16.97 -34.68
N ILE A 760 38.57 15.90 -34.41
CA ILE A 760 39.10 14.62 -33.91
C ILE A 760 38.30 13.47 -34.52
N ASP A 761 39.00 12.59 -35.23
CA ASP A 761 38.49 11.30 -35.66
C ASP A 761 38.39 10.35 -34.45
N THR A 762 37.18 9.88 -34.15
CA THR A 762 36.90 8.98 -33.02
C THR A 762 36.64 7.57 -33.50
N GLN A 763 37.46 6.61 -33.07
CA GLN A 763 37.24 5.21 -33.37
C GLN A 763 35.99 4.69 -32.65
N VAL A 764 35.14 4.00 -33.41
CA VAL A 764 33.97 3.27 -32.90
C VAL A 764 34.22 1.77 -33.05
N ILE A 765 34.25 1.05 -31.93
CA ILE A 765 34.25 -0.41 -31.94
C ILE A 765 32.81 -0.86 -32.19
N PRO A 766 32.52 -1.54 -33.32
CA PRO A 766 31.14 -1.88 -33.70
C PRO A 766 30.51 -2.86 -32.72
N GLU A 767 31.28 -3.85 -32.25
CA GLU A 767 30.84 -4.88 -31.31
C GLU A 767 31.95 -5.21 -30.32
N PHE A 768 31.60 -5.22 -29.03
CA PHE A 768 32.51 -5.56 -27.93
C PHE A 768 31.76 -6.41 -26.90
N THR A 769 31.95 -7.72 -26.98
CA THR A 769 31.31 -8.69 -26.08
C THR A 769 32.23 -9.04 -24.91
N ILE A 770 31.68 -9.01 -23.70
CA ILE A 770 32.35 -9.39 -22.46
C ILE A 770 31.65 -10.63 -21.91
N SER A 771 32.39 -11.72 -21.77
CA SER A 771 31.91 -13.01 -21.27
C SER A 771 31.44 -12.91 -19.82
N PRO A 772 30.66 -13.89 -19.33
CA PRO A 772 30.29 -13.97 -17.92
C PRO A 772 31.49 -13.81 -16.99
N GLU A 773 31.38 -12.91 -16.01
CA GLU A 773 32.40 -12.67 -14.98
C GLU A 773 33.80 -12.25 -15.50
N GLU A 774 33.92 -11.92 -16.80
CA GLU A 774 35.16 -11.54 -17.45
C GLU A 774 35.57 -10.10 -17.12
N THR A 775 36.88 -9.89 -16.96
CA THR A 775 37.50 -8.56 -17.03
C THR A 775 38.21 -8.43 -18.36
N LYS A 776 37.83 -7.43 -19.17
CA LYS A 776 38.28 -7.26 -20.55
C LYS A 776 38.70 -5.82 -20.80
N VAL A 777 39.80 -5.64 -21.54
CA VAL A 777 40.35 -4.33 -21.90
C VAL A 777 39.84 -3.94 -23.30
N ALA A 778 39.36 -2.70 -23.46
CA ALA A 778 39.13 -2.10 -24.77
C ALA A 778 40.18 -1.03 -25.05
N ARG A 779 40.74 -1.05 -26.26
CA ARG A 779 41.63 0.00 -26.79
C ARG A 779 40.80 0.94 -27.67
N LEU A 780 40.64 2.18 -27.25
CA LEU A 780 39.84 3.18 -27.96
C LEU A 780 40.74 4.29 -28.49
N LYS A 781 40.69 4.54 -29.79
CA LYS A 781 41.58 5.50 -30.46
C LYS A 781 40.88 6.83 -30.77
N LEU A 782 41.58 7.93 -30.52
CA LEU A 782 41.31 9.27 -31.03
C LEU A 782 42.43 9.69 -31.97
N LEU A 783 42.12 10.41 -33.03
CA LEU A 783 43.09 10.99 -33.95
C LEU A 783 42.79 12.49 -34.11
N PRO A 784 43.57 13.38 -33.49
CA PRO A 784 43.32 14.81 -33.53
C PRO A 784 43.90 15.47 -34.78
N HIS A 785 43.11 16.33 -35.43
CA HIS A 785 43.47 17.09 -36.64
C HIS A 785 43.75 18.58 -36.37
N LYS A 786 43.47 19.05 -35.14
CA LYS A 786 43.60 20.46 -34.74
C LYS A 786 44.31 20.59 -33.39
N THR A 787 45.00 21.71 -33.19
CA THR A 787 45.63 22.06 -31.91
C THR A 787 44.60 22.57 -30.90
N GLY A 788 44.79 22.23 -29.63
CA GLY A 788 43.80 22.54 -28.60
C GLY A 788 43.97 21.74 -27.31
N GLU A 789 42.98 21.83 -26.43
CA GLU A 789 42.89 21.03 -25.22
C GLU A 789 41.82 19.97 -25.37
N LEU A 790 42.22 18.70 -25.26
CA LEU A 790 41.32 17.56 -25.27
C LEU A 790 41.09 17.10 -23.82
N HIS A 791 39.83 16.81 -23.50
CA HIS A 791 39.42 16.23 -22.22
C HIS A 791 38.62 14.96 -22.51
N VAL A 792 39.16 13.80 -22.16
CA VAL A 792 38.45 12.53 -22.25
C VAL A 792 37.56 12.37 -21.02
N LEU A 793 36.24 12.38 -21.24
CA LEU A 793 35.23 12.38 -20.19
C LEU A 793 34.82 10.96 -19.79
N GLY A 794 34.81 10.02 -20.73
CA GLY A 794 34.26 8.70 -20.49
C GLY A 794 34.14 7.83 -21.74
N VAL A 795 33.20 6.90 -21.70
CA VAL A 795 32.83 6.02 -22.82
C VAL A 795 31.34 6.10 -23.09
N VAL A 796 30.96 5.91 -24.35
CA VAL A 796 29.57 5.81 -24.81
C VAL A 796 29.38 4.51 -25.60
N TYR A 797 28.27 3.81 -25.38
CA TYR A 797 27.95 2.54 -26.03
C TYR A 797 26.45 2.23 -25.95
N ASN A 798 26.00 1.29 -26.77
CA ASN A 798 24.71 0.63 -26.59
C ASN A 798 24.91 -0.65 -25.77
N LEU A 799 24.25 -0.77 -24.63
CA LEU A 799 24.24 -1.98 -23.81
C LEU A 799 23.09 -2.88 -24.23
N GLY A 800 23.39 -4.12 -24.63
CA GLY A 800 22.41 -5.16 -24.96
C GLY A 800 22.65 -6.46 -24.19
N THR A 801 21.68 -7.37 -24.28
CA THR A 801 21.81 -8.75 -23.80
C THR A 801 22.64 -9.57 -24.79
N GLY A 802 23.62 -10.34 -24.33
CA GLY A 802 24.46 -11.19 -25.22
C GLY A 802 23.76 -12.46 -25.77
N GLU A 803 22.43 -12.53 -25.76
CA GLU A 803 21.68 -13.63 -26.39
C GLU A 803 21.55 -13.37 -27.90
N VAL A 804 22.43 -14.00 -28.70
CA VAL A 804 22.27 -14.10 -30.16
C VAL A 804 21.29 -15.24 -30.46
N GLY A 805 19.99 -14.97 -30.31
CA GLY A 805 18.91 -15.90 -30.64
C GLY A 805 18.10 -15.39 -31.83
N ASN A 806 18.13 -16.12 -32.94
CA ASN A 806 17.45 -15.86 -34.22
C ASN A 806 16.01 -15.34 -34.09
N SER A 807 15.84 -14.02 -34.16
CA SER A 807 14.61 -13.33 -34.56
C SER A 807 15.01 -11.89 -34.88
N GLU A 808 14.73 -11.38 -36.08
CA GLU A 808 14.95 -9.98 -36.50
C GLU A 808 14.03 -8.98 -35.75
N GLY A 809 13.73 -9.25 -34.48
CA GLY A 809 12.95 -8.37 -33.60
C GLY A 809 13.88 -7.56 -32.72
N ASP A 810 14.19 -6.33 -33.15
CA ASP A 810 14.67 -5.18 -32.37
C ASP A 810 15.50 -5.56 -31.11
N LEU A 811 16.80 -5.84 -31.27
CA LEU A 811 17.70 -6.11 -30.15
C LEU A 811 17.47 -5.05 -29.06
N MET A 812 16.98 -5.48 -27.90
CA MET A 812 16.75 -4.61 -26.76
C MET A 812 18.09 -4.08 -26.24
N CYS A 813 18.50 -2.94 -26.79
CA CYS A 813 19.70 -2.23 -26.40
C CYS A 813 19.36 -0.80 -25.94
N VAL A 814 20.17 -0.29 -25.04
CA VAL A 814 20.04 1.07 -24.50
C VAL A 814 21.34 1.81 -24.73
N ARG A 815 21.26 2.95 -25.43
CA ARG A 815 22.40 3.85 -25.57
C ARG A 815 22.64 4.61 -24.27
N GLY A 816 23.88 4.62 -23.81
CA GLY A 816 24.27 5.36 -22.62
C GLY A 816 25.76 5.58 -22.53
N GLN A 817 26.17 6.22 -21.45
CA GLN A 817 27.54 6.60 -21.18
C GLN A 817 27.98 6.19 -19.77
N GLN A 818 29.28 6.18 -19.55
CA GLN A 818 29.91 6.07 -18.23
C GLN A 818 31.12 7.00 -18.16
N ASN A 819 31.24 7.73 -17.05
CA ASN A 819 32.35 8.65 -16.84
C ASN A 819 33.63 7.89 -16.43
N LEU A 820 34.78 8.35 -16.92
CA LEU A 820 36.10 7.89 -16.49
C LEU A 820 36.64 8.82 -15.40
N GLU A 821 36.25 8.56 -14.16
CA GLU A 821 36.73 9.32 -13.00
C GLU A 821 38.01 8.69 -12.44
N ILE A 822 39.14 9.37 -12.61
CA ILE A 822 40.45 8.93 -12.09
C ILE A 822 40.81 9.76 -10.87
N GLN A 823 41.01 9.08 -9.74
CA GLN A 823 41.48 9.70 -8.51
C GLN A 823 43.02 9.78 -8.53
N GLY A 824 43.56 10.99 -8.37
CA GLY A 824 45.01 11.20 -8.31
C GLY A 824 45.65 10.75 -6.98
N PRO A 825 46.96 10.93 -6.82
CA PRO A 825 47.69 10.43 -5.66
C PRO A 825 47.28 11.13 -4.35
N ARG A 826 47.33 10.42 -3.22
CA ARG A 826 47.05 11.01 -1.90
C ARG A 826 48.14 12.02 -1.53
N LEU A 827 47.71 13.25 -1.22
CA LEU A 827 48.60 14.30 -0.74
C LEU A 827 48.91 14.08 0.75
N ASN A 828 50.18 14.21 1.13
CA ASN A 828 50.65 14.00 2.49
C ASN A 828 51.79 14.97 2.87
N MET A 829 51.94 16.10 2.20
CA MET A 829 53.08 17.01 2.41
C MET A 829 52.79 18.03 3.51
N THR A 830 51.61 18.63 3.52
CA THR A 830 51.23 19.63 4.54
C THR A 830 50.56 19.00 5.76
N LYS A 831 50.51 19.71 6.89
CA LYS A 831 49.78 19.27 8.09
C LYS A 831 48.29 19.09 7.79
N GLU A 832 47.73 19.95 6.95
CA GLU A 832 46.33 19.90 6.50
C GLU A 832 46.04 18.70 5.59
N GLU A 833 46.96 18.34 4.68
CA GLU A 833 46.84 17.15 3.82
C GLU A 833 46.96 15.84 4.61
N LYS A 834 47.76 15.84 5.69
CA LYS A 834 47.87 14.69 6.59
C LYS A 834 46.61 14.49 7.45
N THR A 835 45.91 15.56 7.82
CA THR A 835 44.72 15.51 8.69
C THR A 835 43.39 15.50 7.94
N SER A 836 43.34 16.00 6.70
CA SER A 836 42.19 15.91 5.81
C SER A 836 42.58 15.05 4.60
N VAL A 837 41.91 13.92 4.39
CA VAL A 837 42.21 13.02 3.26
C VAL A 837 42.01 13.78 1.95
N ARG A 838 43.11 14.25 1.34
CA ARG A 838 43.12 15.02 0.09
C ARG A 838 43.92 14.29 -0.98
N TYR A 839 43.49 14.46 -2.23
CA TYR A 839 44.11 13.83 -3.40
C TYR A 839 44.53 14.92 -4.40
N GLY A 840 45.66 14.72 -5.06
CA GLY A 840 46.15 15.58 -6.13
C GLY A 840 45.39 15.33 -7.44
N PRO A 841 45.60 16.18 -8.46
CA PRO A 841 45.02 15.96 -9.78
C PRO A 841 45.67 14.76 -10.49
N ASP A 842 44.91 14.11 -11.37
CA ASP A 842 45.42 13.17 -12.36
C ASP A 842 44.98 13.65 -13.75
N ARG A 843 45.95 14.05 -14.57
CA ARG A 843 45.75 14.73 -15.85
C ARG A 843 45.95 13.83 -17.07
N ARG A 844 46.05 12.50 -16.88
CA ARG A 844 46.35 11.59 -18.00
C ARG A 844 45.29 11.60 -19.11
N LEU A 845 44.06 12.00 -18.77
CA LEU A 845 42.91 12.11 -19.70
C LEU A 845 42.76 13.52 -20.30
N ASP A 846 43.64 14.46 -19.97
CA ASP A 846 43.57 15.87 -20.38
C ASP A 846 44.76 16.26 -21.29
N PRO A 847 45.00 15.66 -22.48
CA PRO A 847 46.14 16.05 -23.30
C PRO A 847 45.99 17.42 -23.97
N ILE A 848 47.11 18.12 -24.10
CA ILE A 848 47.25 19.32 -24.94
C ILE A 848 47.73 18.87 -26.32
N ILE A 849 46.92 19.13 -27.34
CA ILE A 849 47.25 18.83 -28.73
C ILE A 849 48.10 19.96 -29.32
N THR A 850 49.28 19.58 -29.80
CA THR A 850 50.33 20.48 -30.29
C THR A 850 50.55 20.34 -31.80
N PRO A 851 51.13 21.36 -32.48
CA PRO A 851 51.47 21.27 -33.90
C PRO A 851 52.41 20.09 -34.20
N PRO A 852 52.53 19.68 -35.49
CA PRO A 852 53.45 18.61 -35.89
C PRO A 852 54.85 18.78 -35.29
N MET A 853 55.37 17.72 -34.69
CA MET A 853 56.70 17.66 -34.06
C MET A 853 57.62 16.70 -34.80
N PRO A 854 58.96 16.88 -34.72
CA PRO A 854 59.90 15.95 -35.35
C PRO A 854 59.84 14.56 -34.70
N LEU A 855 59.76 13.52 -35.54
CA LEU A 855 59.81 12.11 -35.12
C LEU A 855 61.24 11.58 -35.18
N LEU A 856 61.68 10.91 -34.11
CA LEU A 856 63.00 10.25 -34.06
C LEU A 856 62.90 8.79 -34.54
N GLU A 857 63.65 8.44 -35.58
CA GLU A 857 63.79 7.09 -36.11
C GLU A 857 65.23 6.58 -35.88
N LEU A 858 65.37 5.35 -35.40
CA LEU A 858 66.63 4.62 -35.27
C LEU A 858 66.86 3.77 -36.52
N PHE A 859 68.09 3.78 -37.00
CA PHE A 859 68.57 2.90 -38.07
C PHE A 859 69.43 1.81 -37.45
N THR A 860 69.04 0.55 -37.56
CA THR A 860 69.93 -0.57 -37.22
C THR A 860 70.81 -0.86 -38.43
N LEU A 861 72.07 -0.43 -38.39
CA LEU A 861 73.07 -0.89 -39.35
C LEU A 861 73.32 -2.38 -39.06
N GLN A 862 72.93 -3.27 -39.99
CA GLN A 862 73.45 -4.64 -39.95
C GLN A 862 74.96 -4.54 -40.14
N GLU A 863 75.74 -5.03 -39.17
CA GLU A 863 77.18 -5.21 -39.35
C GLU A 863 77.39 -6.07 -40.60
N ILE A 864 77.99 -5.50 -41.64
CA ILE A 864 78.57 -6.28 -42.72
C ILE A 864 79.90 -6.82 -42.19
N ASN A 865 79.85 -8.13 -41.89
CA ASN A 865 80.90 -9.09 -41.50
C ASN A 865 81.33 -9.16 -40.04
#